data_AF-A0A7Y3IVR0-F1
#
_entry.id   AF-A0A7Y3IVR0-F1
#
_cell.length_a   1.000
_cell.length_b   1.000
_cell.length_c   1.000
_cell.angle_alpha   90.00
_cell.angle_beta   90.00
_cell.angle_gamma   90.00
#
_symmetry.space_group_name_H-M   'P 1'
#
loop_
_entity.id
_entity.type
_entity.pdbx_description
1 polymer ?
#
loop_
_entity_poly.entity_id
_entity_poly.type
_entity_poly.pdbx_seq_one_letter_code
_entity_poly.pdbx_strand_id
1 'polypeptide(L)'
;CVFFYLLFISFVAQCMFDTVVNNTGVIQAQTIIHHAGHIALMGDMNSGTVNVGGTLDASAPNGGNGGAIETSAAHVKIANAAVVTTQAAQGNNGNWLIDPVDFTVASSGGDETGAQLSTALSTGNVTIQSSSGGTGTQGNININDTVNPVTWSANTLTLNAYNNININAVMNGSGTATLALLYGQGSSSGASSTYNVNASINLSAGNNFSTQQGSTGAVINYTVITALGSLGSVTGTDLQGINGNLSTNYALGANIDASATSTAAWSWFGAGYPTGFVPIGFNILTDTTSSFTGIFEGLGHTIKNLNTQFNFNSSATNPLYAGLFAETSSASTVRDVGLVGGQITVQNTTPTAPMVTGGYIYEGQLVGNSAGAIINSYSSGTVTGSSGPANTSEWIGGLVGFASGQITSSNAAGNVTADSASPPANAQTIYGGGLVGGDNSVITNSFATGNVSGIGLQTTSTSLTANTVDVGGLVGYYNPIKANSFISISSSHASGAVSGEGIFVNVGGLVGNNSGIVNQSYAIGSASGTAVGQTLYNCASTMSVGGLVGLNSTLANRVSLNENGVSQSYATGSFSGTAQASGSGNTLYLGGLVGTNPGGVVNSYATGNGTASSNGSTVYLAGLVGNNSGSGALIYYSYATGLVPSAGGGLYTSGLVGTNSGSMAASFWDTTTSGTSLGVATGSISGSRGMATADMQNVLNYTGATAANGNVNPGWDLTNIWDVYSGYTYPLLRSFMTPLTVTAQNLTVTYSALANAGDASGIACSTGTCPTQNFFNASGFSGTSQGATNVGTYVINSSAYSDQQGYVITFVPGSLVINPATLTVTAGNASRSYGQANPTVVPTYSGFMGTDNATTALTTQPTVVTSAVATSPVGSYALTPQGAASSNYTFNYVSGSLTISPEILAMTASATSSTYGLALPTLTGYLSGLVNGDTQATVSTGTLNFTSPASITSDVGTYAINGSGLTLTNNNYQLAQAPSNAMALTVNPLPLTVQVQGNKVYDGTTALNNPIFVSNALSTNPVTIQGTAVYATTAGLGVGINASGLTFSGAHAADYSLTTTTASGSGNITPAPYFDVSAAPTSPAVTPAGLSHALQEVIQGAQADARLQVADMHVVLPGSDSNSQSLLTVTGDGMRWPQ
;
A
#
# COMPACT_ATOMS: atom_id res chain seq x y z
N CYS A 1 -9.43 -53.46 -39.35
CA CYS A 1 -10.13 -54.36 -38.41
C CYS A 1 -11.23 -53.55 -37.74
N VAL A 2 -12.38 -54.16 -37.41
CA VAL A 2 -13.39 -53.49 -36.58
C VAL A 2 -13.01 -53.70 -35.12
N PHE A 3 -12.86 -52.61 -34.37
CA PHE A 3 -12.69 -52.63 -32.92
C PHE A 3 -13.95 -52.05 -32.29
N PHE A 4 -14.71 -52.88 -31.58
CA PHE A 4 -15.95 -52.47 -30.91
C PHE A 4 -15.70 -51.75 -29.57
N TYR A 5 -14.46 -51.77 -29.09
CA TYR A 5 -14.03 -51.17 -27.84
C TYR A 5 -12.59 -50.66 -28.01
N LEU A 6 -12.37 -49.37 -27.83
CA LEU A 6 -11.08 -48.70 -27.96
C LEU A 6 -10.73 -47.97 -26.64
N LEU A 7 -9.66 -48.43 -26.00
CA LEU A 7 -9.30 -48.08 -24.63
C LEU A 7 -7.88 -47.50 -24.59
N PHE A 8 -7.74 -46.24 -24.22
CA PHE A 8 -6.45 -45.59 -23.97
C PHE A 8 -6.36 -45.20 -22.50
N ILE A 9 -5.45 -45.85 -21.79
CA ILE A 9 -5.22 -45.69 -20.35
C ILE A 9 -3.78 -45.23 -20.11
N SER A 10 -3.60 -44.31 -19.18
CA SER A 10 -2.31 -44.05 -18.53
C SER A 10 -2.49 -44.03 -17.00
N PHE A 11 -1.78 -44.90 -16.28
CA PHE A 11 -1.73 -44.95 -14.82
C PHE A 11 -0.28 -45.07 -14.35
N VAL A 12 0.07 -44.40 -13.25
CA VAL A 12 1.38 -44.52 -12.59
C VAL A 12 1.18 -44.85 -11.11
N ALA A 13 1.93 -45.81 -10.57
CA ALA A 13 1.75 -46.31 -9.21
C ALA A 13 2.48 -45.48 -8.12
N GLN A 14 3.00 -44.30 -8.44
CA GLN A 14 3.77 -43.43 -7.53
C GLN A 14 3.57 -41.95 -7.84
N CYS A 15 3.47 -41.13 -6.80
CA CYS A 15 3.04 -39.72 -6.84
C CYS A 15 4.10 -38.73 -7.38
N MET A 16 4.68 -38.99 -8.56
CA MET A 16 5.73 -38.13 -9.16
C MET A 16 5.56 -37.86 -10.67
N PHE A 17 4.52 -38.37 -11.33
CA PHE A 17 4.30 -38.16 -12.76
C PHE A 17 2.81 -38.02 -13.08
N ASP A 18 2.44 -36.89 -13.68
CA ASP A 18 1.08 -36.67 -14.18
C ASP A 18 0.81 -37.52 -15.41
N THR A 19 -0.31 -38.23 -15.41
CA THR A 19 -0.73 -39.08 -16.54
C THR A 19 -1.36 -38.20 -17.61
N VAL A 20 -0.81 -38.19 -18.83
CA VAL A 20 -1.36 -37.40 -19.93
C VAL A 20 -1.83 -38.29 -21.08
N VAL A 21 -3.10 -38.16 -21.46
CA VAL A 21 -3.68 -38.80 -22.64
C VAL A 21 -4.08 -37.72 -23.64
N ASN A 22 -3.42 -37.71 -24.81
CA ASN A 22 -3.66 -36.72 -25.87
C ASN A 22 -4.24 -37.40 -27.11
N ASN A 23 -5.44 -37.01 -27.54
CA ASN A 23 -5.93 -37.34 -28.89
C ASN A 23 -5.91 -36.12 -29.81
N THR A 24 -5.05 -36.14 -30.82
CA THR A 24 -5.04 -35.19 -31.95
C THR A 24 -5.38 -35.86 -33.29
N GLY A 25 -5.66 -37.16 -33.30
CA GLY A 25 -5.99 -37.96 -34.48
C GLY A 25 -7.46 -38.37 -34.52
N VAL A 26 -7.76 -39.39 -35.32
CA VAL A 26 -9.11 -39.99 -35.41
C VAL A 26 -9.14 -41.30 -34.63
N ILE A 27 -9.99 -41.39 -33.61
CA ILE A 27 -10.35 -42.63 -32.93
C ILE A 27 -11.80 -42.94 -33.31
N GLN A 28 -12.01 -44.10 -33.93
CA GLN A 28 -13.29 -44.46 -34.54
C GLN A 28 -13.71 -45.88 -34.12
N ALA A 29 -14.88 -45.96 -33.48
CA ALA A 29 -15.52 -47.18 -33.01
C ALA A 29 -17.02 -47.14 -33.37
N GLN A 30 -17.35 -47.08 -34.65
CA GLN A 30 -18.76 -46.98 -35.09
C GLN A 30 -19.58 -48.25 -34.76
N THR A 31 -20.85 -48.06 -34.42
CA THR A 31 -21.82 -49.14 -34.21
C THR A 31 -21.99 -49.99 -35.47
N ILE A 32 -22.08 -51.32 -35.31
CA ILE A 32 -22.46 -52.25 -36.38
C ILE A 32 -23.64 -53.12 -35.92
N ILE A 33 -24.80 -52.91 -36.54
CA ILE A 33 -26.05 -53.68 -36.41
C ILE A 33 -26.63 -53.67 -34.98
N HIS A 34 -26.04 -54.45 -34.06
CA HIS A 34 -26.46 -54.60 -32.67
C HIS A 34 -25.31 -54.43 -31.66
N HIS A 35 -24.09 -54.18 -32.12
CA HIS A 35 -22.94 -53.90 -31.26
C HIS A 35 -22.62 -52.41 -31.31
N ALA A 36 -22.91 -51.72 -30.20
CA ALA A 36 -22.66 -50.30 -30.03
C ALA A 36 -21.15 -49.99 -29.99
N GLY A 37 -20.79 -48.78 -30.44
CA GLY A 37 -19.44 -48.25 -30.32
C GLY A 37 -19.02 -47.94 -28.88
N HIS A 38 -17.74 -48.10 -28.57
CA HIS A 38 -17.17 -47.66 -27.28
C HIS A 38 -15.75 -47.09 -27.43
N ILE A 39 -15.55 -45.87 -26.96
CA ILE A 39 -14.25 -45.18 -26.87
C ILE A 39 -14.05 -44.70 -25.44
N ALA A 40 -12.91 -44.99 -24.80
CA ALA A 40 -12.56 -44.47 -23.49
C ALA A 40 -11.12 -43.92 -23.47
N LEU A 41 -10.97 -42.67 -23.04
CA LEU A 41 -9.71 -41.99 -22.78
C LEU A 41 -9.60 -41.71 -21.28
N MET A 42 -8.71 -42.40 -20.57
CA MET A 42 -8.64 -42.33 -19.11
C MET A 42 -7.23 -42.02 -18.60
N GLY A 43 -7.15 -41.02 -17.73
CA GLY A 43 -5.99 -40.71 -16.89
C GLY A 43 -6.29 -40.93 -15.41
N ASP A 44 -5.34 -40.56 -14.55
CA ASP A 44 -5.50 -40.55 -13.10
C ASP A 44 -6.45 -39.44 -12.63
N MET A 45 -7.24 -39.72 -11.58
CA MET A 45 -8.24 -38.79 -11.03
C MET A 45 -7.68 -37.83 -9.95
N ASN A 46 -6.41 -37.94 -9.58
CA ASN A 46 -5.73 -37.06 -8.61
C ASN A 46 -4.91 -35.96 -9.29
N SER A 47 -4.22 -36.26 -10.40
CA SER A 47 -3.45 -35.27 -11.18
C SER A 47 -3.42 -35.50 -12.72
N GLY A 48 -4.12 -36.50 -13.24
CA GLY A 48 -4.12 -36.81 -14.66
C GLY A 48 -4.78 -35.75 -15.55
N THR A 49 -4.40 -35.70 -16.82
CA THR A 49 -4.97 -34.80 -17.84
C THR A 49 -5.35 -35.57 -19.11
N VAL A 50 -6.60 -35.41 -19.57
CA VAL A 50 -7.05 -35.86 -20.90
C VAL A 50 -7.24 -34.62 -21.79
N ASN A 51 -6.51 -34.56 -22.92
CA ASN A 51 -6.68 -33.52 -23.93
C ASN A 51 -7.31 -34.10 -25.20
N VAL A 52 -8.48 -33.57 -25.59
CA VAL A 52 -9.19 -33.94 -26.82
C VAL A 52 -9.09 -32.80 -27.83
N GLY A 53 -8.34 -33.02 -28.91
CA GLY A 53 -8.20 -32.07 -30.03
C GLY A 53 -8.49 -32.66 -31.42
N GLY A 54 -8.58 -33.98 -31.52
CA GLY A 54 -8.91 -34.71 -32.75
C GLY A 54 -10.37 -35.15 -32.83
N THR A 55 -10.63 -36.26 -33.52
CA THR A 55 -11.96 -36.85 -33.69
C THR A 55 -12.14 -38.06 -32.78
N LEU A 56 -13.29 -38.14 -32.10
CA LEU A 56 -13.81 -39.30 -31.39
C LEU A 56 -15.18 -39.66 -32.00
N ASP A 57 -15.23 -40.76 -32.76
CA ASP A 57 -16.43 -41.17 -33.52
C ASP A 57 -16.93 -42.54 -33.07
N ALA A 58 -18.03 -42.54 -32.31
CA ALA A 58 -18.80 -43.73 -31.94
C ALA A 58 -20.22 -43.70 -32.56
N SER A 59 -20.37 -43.11 -33.75
CA SER A 59 -21.67 -42.99 -34.44
C SER A 59 -22.20 -44.31 -35.00
N ALA A 60 -23.48 -44.32 -35.37
CA ALA A 60 -24.20 -45.42 -36.02
C ALA A 60 -24.79 -44.98 -37.39
N PRO A 61 -23.94 -44.66 -38.39
CA PRO A 61 -24.40 -44.15 -39.68
C PRO A 61 -25.11 -45.21 -40.53
N ASN A 62 -24.82 -46.49 -40.31
CA ASN A 62 -25.37 -47.63 -41.06
C ASN A 62 -26.53 -48.34 -40.32
N GLY A 63 -27.12 -47.69 -39.31
CA GLY A 63 -28.21 -48.23 -38.49
C GLY A 63 -27.74 -48.81 -37.14
N GLY A 64 -28.70 -48.96 -36.22
CA GLY A 64 -28.44 -49.21 -34.80
C GLY A 64 -28.44 -47.92 -33.97
N ASN A 65 -28.19 -48.05 -32.66
CA ASN A 65 -28.04 -46.91 -31.75
C ASN A 65 -26.58 -46.42 -31.70
N GLY A 66 -26.38 -45.17 -31.33
CA GLY A 66 -25.06 -44.59 -31.10
C GLY A 66 -24.30 -45.27 -29.97
N GLY A 67 -22.97 -45.23 -30.06
CA GLY A 67 -22.05 -45.74 -29.05
C GLY A 67 -21.82 -44.78 -27.88
N ALA A 68 -20.99 -45.20 -26.94
CA ALA A 68 -20.55 -44.38 -25.81
C ALA A 68 -19.11 -43.87 -26.00
N ILE A 69 -18.87 -42.65 -25.54
CA ILE A 69 -17.55 -42.02 -25.45
C ILE A 69 -17.31 -41.62 -23.99
N GLU A 70 -16.12 -41.87 -23.47
CA GLU A 70 -15.72 -41.53 -22.11
C GLU A 70 -14.38 -40.79 -22.11
N THR A 71 -14.29 -39.70 -21.35
CA THR A 71 -13.10 -38.88 -21.16
C THR A 71 -12.98 -38.51 -19.68
N SER A 72 -12.12 -39.22 -18.94
CA SER A 72 -12.09 -39.23 -17.47
C SER A 72 -10.66 -39.04 -16.94
N ALA A 73 -10.40 -37.99 -16.18
CA ALA A 73 -9.12 -37.68 -15.52
C ALA A 73 -9.30 -36.44 -14.63
N ALA A 74 -8.40 -36.18 -13.67
CA ALA A 74 -8.48 -35.02 -12.77
C ALA A 74 -8.78 -33.70 -13.52
N HIS A 75 -8.17 -33.54 -14.70
CA HIS A 75 -8.44 -32.46 -15.65
C HIS A 75 -8.80 -33.02 -17.03
N VAL A 76 -9.89 -32.52 -17.63
CA VAL A 76 -10.29 -32.84 -19.01
C VAL A 76 -10.36 -31.54 -19.79
N LYS A 77 -9.63 -31.45 -20.92
CA LYS A 77 -9.61 -30.28 -21.81
C LYS A 77 -10.05 -30.67 -23.22
N ILE A 78 -10.98 -29.93 -23.79
CA ILE A 78 -11.50 -30.15 -25.15
C ILE A 78 -11.24 -28.89 -25.99
N ALA A 79 -10.53 -29.05 -27.10
CA ALA A 79 -10.25 -27.95 -28.02
C ALA A 79 -11.44 -27.67 -28.95
N ASN A 80 -11.63 -26.40 -29.33
CA ASN A 80 -12.71 -25.91 -30.22
C ASN A 80 -12.69 -26.48 -31.66
N ALA A 81 -11.76 -27.38 -31.98
CA ALA A 81 -11.67 -28.08 -33.25
C ALA A 81 -11.86 -29.61 -33.11
N ALA A 82 -12.09 -30.10 -31.89
CA ALA A 82 -12.34 -31.51 -31.63
C ALA A 82 -13.72 -31.92 -32.16
N VAL A 83 -13.81 -33.08 -32.79
CA VAL A 83 -15.06 -33.61 -33.35
C VAL A 83 -15.46 -34.84 -32.55
N VAL A 84 -16.42 -34.68 -31.64
CA VAL A 84 -16.94 -35.78 -30.81
C VAL A 84 -18.37 -36.08 -31.26
N THR A 85 -18.65 -37.33 -31.63
CA THR A 85 -19.96 -37.75 -32.14
C THR A 85 -20.38 -39.16 -31.72
N THR A 86 -21.64 -39.29 -31.33
CA THR A 86 -22.33 -40.54 -31.00
C THR A 86 -23.63 -40.68 -31.82
N GLN A 87 -23.72 -39.99 -32.97
CA GLN A 87 -24.98 -39.83 -33.71
C GLN A 87 -25.48 -41.15 -34.32
N ALA A 88 -26.78 -41.41 -34.28
CA ALA A 88 -27.43 -42.53 -34.95
C ALA A 88 -28.33 -42.05 -36.08
N ALA A 89 -28.21 -42.66 -37.27
CA ALA A 89 -29.02 -42.28 -38.42
C ALA A 89 -30.46 -42.88 -38.39
N GLN A 90 -30.68 -43.93 -37.60
CA GLN A 90 -31.94 -44.71 -37.57
C GLN A 90 -32.30 -45.23 -36.15
N GLY A 91 -31.64 -44.73 -35.11
CA GLY A 91 -31.80 -45.18 -33.74
C GLY A 91 -31.58 -44.03 -32.75
N ASN A 92 -31.41 -44.35 -31.47
CA ASN A 92 -31.11 -43.33 -30.46
C ASN A 92 -29.64 -42.89 -30.57
N ASN A 93 -29.38 -41.58 -30.50
CA ASN A 93 -28.03 -41.05 -30.32
C ASN A 93 -27.44 -41.56 -29.00
N GLY A 94 -26.13 -41.81 -28.99
CA GLY A 94 -25.42 -42.33 -27.82
C GLY A 94 -24.97 -41.24 -26.86
N ASN A 95 -24.03 -41.55 -25.96
CA ASN A 95 -23.66 -40.70 -24.82
C ASN A 95 -22.16 -40.42 -24.78
N TRP A 96 -21.79 -39.17 -24.52
CA TRP A 96 -20.44 -38.79 -24.13
C TRP A 96 -20.41 -38.42 -22.63
N LEU A 97 -19.57 -39.12 -21.85
CA LEU A 97 -19.25 -38.80 -20.46
C LEU A 97 -17.93 -38.02 -20.38
N ILE A 98 -17.96 -36.88 -19.70
CA ILE A 98 -16.83 -36.04 -19.33
C ILE A 98 -16.73 -36.08 -17.81
N ASP A 99 -15.69 -36.71 -17.24
CA ASP A 99 -15.56 -36.97 -15.78
C ASP A 99 -14.26 -36.38 -15.18
N PRO A 100 -14.21 -35.06 -14.90
CA PRO A 100 -13.14 -34.39 -14.16
C PRO A 100 -13.43 -34.16 -12.66
N VAL A 101 -12.49 -33.50 -11.97
CA VAL A 101 -12.70 -32.97 -10.60
C VAL A 101 -13.58 -31.71 -10.60
N ASP A 102 -13.31 -30.75 -11.47
CA ASP A 102 -14.13 -29.54 -11.71
C ASP A 102 -14.26 -29.34 -13.23
N PHE A 103 -15.32 -28.69 -13.69
CA PHE A 103 -15.47 -28.37 -15.13
C PHE A 103 -16.07 -26.98 -15.37
N THR A 104 -15.49 -26.24 -16.30
CA THR A 104 -15.83 -24.85 -16.62
C THR A 104 -15.91 -24.64 -18.13
N VAL A 105 -17.13 -24.48 -18.64
CA VAL A 105 -17.39 -24.06 -20.02
C VAL A 105 -17.17 -22.54 -20.09
N ALA A 106 -16.13 -22.08 -20.76
CA ALA A 106 -15.79 -20.65 -20.86
C ALA A 106 -15.11 -20.28 -22.18
N SER A 107 -15.38 -19.09 -22.71
CA SER A 107 -14.86 -18.58 -24.00
C SER A 107 -13.35 -18.41 -24.01
N SER A 108 -12.73 -18.27 -22.83
CA SER A 108 -11.29 -18.36 -22.62
C SER A 108 -11.00 -18.88 -21.20
N GLY A 109 -9.87 -19.55 -21.00
CA GLY A 109 -9.45 -20.10 -19.70
C GLY A 109 -10.20 -21.35 -19.21
N GLY A 110 -11.31 -21.74 -19.84
CA GLY A 110 -12.11 -22.90 -19.48
C GLY A 110 -11.52 -24.25 -19.83
N ASP A 111 -12.36 -25.27 -19.71
CA ASP A 111 -12.10 -26.67 -20.07
C ASP A 111 -12.60 -27.00 -21.48
N GLU A 112 -13.71 -26.36 -21.88
CA GLU A 112 -14.17 -26.22 -23.27
C GLU A 112 -14.86 -24.85 -23.46
N THR A 113 -15.26 -24.51 -24.70
CA THR A 113 -16.10 -23.33 -25.00
C THR A 113 -17.57 -23.71 -25.17
N GLY A 114 -18.48 -22.75 -24.99
CA GLY A 114 -19.93 -22.97 -25.18
C GLY A 114 -20.28 -23.39 -26.61
N ALA A 115 -19.50 -22.92 -27.60
CA ALA A 115 -19.60 -23.35 -28.99
C ALA A 115 -19.22 -24.83 -29.20
N GLN A 116 -18.19 -25.32 -28.49
CA GLN A 116 -17.77 -26.72 -28.55
C GLN A 116 -18.85 -27.66 -27.97
N LEU A 117 -19.36 -27.34 -26.78
CA LEU A 117 -20.47 -28.07 -26.15
C LEU A 117 -21.73 -28.09 -27.04
N SER A 118 -22.07 -26.94 -27.65
CA SER A 118 -23.19 -26.84 -28.61
C SER A 118 -23.00 -27.73 -29.84
N THR A 119 -21.75 -27.91 -30.29
CA THR A 119 -21.42 -28.78 -31.43
C THR A 119 -21.54 -30.25 -31.05
N ALA A 120 -21.07 -30.64 -29.86
CA ALA A 120 -21.24 -32.01 -29.35
C ALA A 120 -22.72 -32.38 -29.19
N LEU A 121 -23.52 -31.50 -28.55
CA LEU A 121 -24.97 -31.66 -28.37
C LEU A 121 -25.76 -31.72 -29.70
N SER A 122 -25.17 -31.32 -30.83
CA SER A 122 -25.76 -31.50 -32.16
C SER A 122 -25.75 -32.97 -32.65
N THR A 123 -24.85 -33.79 -32.10
CA THR A 123 -24.61 -35.17 -32.55
C THR A 123 -24.77 -36.24 -31.47
N GLY A 124 -24.88 -35.87 -30.19
CA GLY A 124 -24.94 -36.82 -29.09
C GLY A 124 -25.55 -36.25 -27.82
N ASN A 125 -25.87 -37.14 -26.87
CA ASN A 125 -26.15 -36.74 -25.49
C ASN A 125 -24.81 -36.50 -24.77
N VAL A 126 -24.73 -35.46 -23.94
CA VAL A 126 -23.52 -35.10 -23.20
C VAL A 126 -23.82 -35.13 -21.70
N THR A 127 -22.98 -35.82 -20.93
CA THR A 127 -22.96 -35.80 -19.48
C THR A 127 -21.64 -35.24 -19.00
N ILE A 128 -21.67 -34.05 -18.40
CA ILE A 128 -20.55 -33.49 -17.64
C ILE A 128 -20.76 -33.92 -16.19
N GLN A 129 -19.82 -34.69 -15.65
CA GLN A 129 -19.83 -35.18 -14.28
C GLN A 129 -18.61 -34.62 -13.55
N SER A 130 -18.80 -33.95 -12.41
CA SER A 130 -17.67 -33.58 -11.55
C SER A 130 -17.52 -34.57 -10.40
N SER A 131 -16.32 -34.67 -9.85
CA SER A 131 -15.94 -35.66 -8.85
C SER A 131 -15.23 -35.03 -7.64
N SER A 132 -14.92 -35.83 -6.62
CA SER A 132 -14.26 -35.35 -5.40
C SER A 132 -12.79 -35.03 -5.64
N GLY A 133 -12.45 -33.75 -5.76
CA GLY A 133 -11.09 -33.28 -5.55
C GLY A 133 -10.64 -33.49 -4.09
N GLY A 134 -9.33 -33.63 -3.87
CA GLY A 134 -8.77 -33.92 -2.55
C GLY A 134 -8.95 -32.83 -1.48
N THR A 135 -9.52 -31.66 -1.84
CA THR A 135 -9.67 -30.51 -0.93
C THR A 135 -10.96 -29.71 -1.14
N GLY A 136 -11.77 -29.61 -0.09
CA GLY A 136 -12.73 -28.51 0.10
C GLY A 136 -13.87 -28.43 -0.93
N THR A 137 -14.00 -27.27 -1.58
CA THR A 137 -15.16 -26.91 -2.44
C THR A 137 -15.04 -27.36 -3.89
N GLN A 138 -14.03 -28.18 -4.23
CA GLN A 138 -13.88 -28.80 -5.56
C GLN A 138 -15.10 -29.67 -5.91
N GLY A 139 -15.43 -29.83 -7.19
CA GLY A 139 -16.61 -30.58 -7.63
C GLY A 139 -17.73 -29.74 -8.24
N ASN A 140 -17.48 -28.51 -8.71
CA ASN A 140 -18.53 -27.67 -9.33
C ASN A 140 -18.52 -27.79 -10.86
N ILE A 141 -19.67 -27.48 -11.46
CA ILE A 141 -19.83 -27.30 -12.91
C ILE A 141 -20.23 -25.85 -13.18
N ASN A 142 -19.45 -25.15 -14.01
CA ASN A 142 -19.66 -23.73 -14.32
C ASN A 142 -19.92 -23.52 -15.81
N ILE A 143 -21.05 -22.91 -16.16
CA ILE A 143 -21.40 -22.51 -17.53
C ILE A 143 -21.21 -20.98 -17.64
N ASN A 144 -20.02 -20.57 -18.06
CA ASN A 144 -19.56 -19.18 -18.16
C ASN A 144 -19.48 -18.67 -19.61
N ASP A 145 -19.89 -19.47 -20.59
CA ASP A 145 -19.99 -19.12 -22.01
C ASP A 145 -21.30 -19.64 -22.62
N THR A 146 -21.77 -18.97 -23.68
CA THR A 146 -23.12 -19.17 -24.22
C THR A 146 -23.22 -20.50 -24.96
N VAL A 147 -24.15 -21.37 -24.53
CA VAL A 147 -24.55 -22.54 -25.31
C VAL A 147 -25.48 -22.05 -26.42
N ASN A 148 -24.98 -22.04 -27.64
CA ASN A 148 -25.41 -21.17 -28.74
C ASN A 148 -26.55 -21.81 -29.57
N PRO A 149 -27.64 -21.07 -29.89
CA PRO A 149 -28.88 -21.62 -30.46
C PRO A 149 -28.80 -22.28 -31.85
N VAL A 150 -27.64 -22.37 -32.50
CA VAL A 150 -27.54 -22.91 -33.88
C VAL A 150 -27.75 -24.43 -33.94
N THR A 151 -27.52 -25.18 -32.86
CA THR A 151 -27.46 -26.66 -32.93
C THR A 151 -28.09 -27.48 -31.81
N TRP A 152 -28.37 -26.95 -30.61
CA TRP A 152 -29.04 -27.73 -29.56
C TRP A 152 -30.56 -27.77 -29.76
N SER A 153 -30.99 -28.60 -30.72
CA SER A 153 -32.40 -28.81 -31.12
C SER A 153 -32.96 -30.19 -30.78
N ALA A 154 -32.11 -31.05 -30.22
CA ALA A 154 -32.35 -32.41 -29.77
C ALA A 154 -31.30 -32.80 -28.71
N ASN A 155 -31.34 -34.03 -28.22
CA ASN A 155 -30.40 -34.63 -27.25
C ASN A 155 -30.44 -34.04 -25.83
N THR A 156 -29.92 -34.83 -24.88
CA THR A 156 -29.83 -34.48 -23.46
C THR A 156 -28.48 -33.86 -23.12
N LEU A 157 -28.51 -32.74 -22.40
CA LEU A 157 -27.40 -32.27 -21.59
C LEU A 157 -27.65 -32.64 -20.13
N THR A 158 -26.74 -33.40 -19.53
CA THR A 158 -26.74 -33.72 -18.10
C THR A 158 -25.57 -33.01 -17.44
N LEU A 159 -25.84 -32.15 -16.46
CA LEU A 159 -24.82 -31.59 -15.57
C LEU A 159 -24.93 -32.32 -14.23
N ASN A 160 -23.92 -33.11 -13.90
CA ASN A 160 -23.87 -34.03 -12.75
C ASN A 160 -22.79 -33.58 -11.75
N ALA A 161 -23.10 -32.55 -10.98
CA ALA A 161 -22.15 -31.89 -10.10
C ALA A 161 -22.04 -32.56 -8.72
N TYR A 162 -20.82 -32.93 -8.33
CA TYR A 162 -20.49 -33.37 -6.97
C TYR A 162 -20.86 -32.32 -5.91
N ASN A 163 -20.63 -31.03 -6.21
CA ASN A 163 -21.05 -29.86 -5.45
C ASN A 163 -22.08 -29.03 -6.25
N ASN A 164 -21.78 -27.79 -6.67
CA ASN A 164 -22.78 -26.87 -7.22
C ASN A 164 -22.79 -26.81 -8.76
N ILE A 165 -23.90 -26.37 -9.32
CA ILE A 165 -24.01 -25.97 -10.74
C ILE A 165 -24.19 -24.45 -10.80
N ASN A 166 -23.36 -23.76 -11.59
CA ASN A 166 -23.42 -22.31 -11.75
C ASN A 166 -23.68 -21.96 -13.23
N ILE A 167 -24.87 -21.45 -13.54
CA ILE A 167 -25.24 -21.03 -14.90
C ILE A 167 -25.11 -19.51 -15.00
N ASN A 168 -23.96 -19.06 -15.51
CA ASN A 168 -23.58 -17.64 -15.59
C ASN A 168 -23.67 -17.07 -17.02
N ALA A 169 -23.91 -17.92 -18.01
CA ALA A 169 -24.13 -17.55 -19.41
C ALA A 169 -25.39 -18.23 -19.97
N VAL A 170 -25.98 -17.63 -21.01
CA VAL A 170 -27.28 -18.06 -21.55
C VAL A 170 -27.18 -19.45 -22.18
N MET A 171 -28.16 -20.30 -21.89
CA MET A 171 -28.33 -21.60 -22.51
C MET A 171 -29.55 -21.59 -23.45
N ASN A 172 -29.45 -22.25 -24.60
CA ASN A 172 -30.47 -22.17 -25.65
C ASN A 172 -30.80 -23.55 -26.23
N GLY A 173 -31.71 -24.27 -25.56
CA GLY A 173 -32.29 -25.51 -26.05
C GLY A 173 -33.57 -25.26 -26.86
N SER A 174 -33.74 -26.00 -27.95
CA SER A 174 -34.90 -25.90 -28.85
C SER A 174 -35.43 -27.28 -29.24
N GLY A 175 -36.62 -27.34 -29.84
CA GLY A 175 -37.17 -28.59 -30.38
C GLY A 175 -37.37 -29.66 -29.31
N THR A 176 -36.55 -30.72 -29.36
CA THR A 176 -36.55 -31.84 -28.41
C THR A 176 -35.31 -31.90 -27.51
N ALA A 177 -34.54 -30.81 -27.42
CA ALA A 177 -33.48 -30.65 -26.43
C ALA A 177 -34.00 -30.85 -25.00
N THR A 178 -33.22 -31.53 -24.15
CA THR A 178 -33.58 -31.84 -22.75
C THR A 178 -32.43 -31.53 -21.79
N LEU A 179 -32.73 -31.00 -20.61
CA LEU A 179 -31.75 -30.61 -19.59
C LEU A 179 -31.99 -31.34 -18.26
N ALA A 180 -30.92 -31.88 -17.68
CA ALA A 180 -30.93 -32.49 -16.35
C ALA A 180 -29.84 -31.85 -15.46
N LEU A 181 -30.24 -31.29 -14.32
CA LEU A 181 -29.34 -30.66 -13.35
C LEU A 181 -29.28 -31.48 -12.06
N LEU A 182 -28.27 -32.34 -11.94
CA LEU A 182 -28.00 -33.19 -10.79
C LEU A 182 -26.91 -32.50 -9.96
N TYR A 183 -27.19 -32.09 -8.74
CA TYR A 183 -26.28 -31.29 -7.91
C TYR A 183 -26.14 -31.84 -6.49
N GLY A 184 -25.03 -31.50 -5.81
CA GLY A 184 -24.67 -32.03 -4.49
C GLY A 184 -24.39 -33.53 -4.46
N GLN A 185 -24.05 -34.12 -5.60
CA GLN A 185 -24.07 -35.57 -5.82
C GLN A 185 -23.03 -36.34 -4.99
N GLY A 186 -22.02 -35.64 -4.44
CA GLY A 186 -21.10 -36.15 -3.42
C GLY A 186 -21.74 -36.48 -2.07
N SER A 187 -23.01 -36.12 -1.86
CA SER A 187 -23.81 -36.47 -0.68
C SER A 187 -25.12 -37.14 -1.10
N SER A 188 -25.58 -38.12 -0.31
CA SER A 188 -26.88 -38.77 -0.52
C SER A 188 -28.06 -37.79 -0.47
N SER A 189 -27.94 -36.73 0.34
CA SER A 189 -28.94 -35.68 0.54
C SER A 189 -28.64 -34.36 -0.19
N GLY A 190 -27.51 -34.26 -0.91
CA GLY A 190 -27.07 -33.01 -1.55
C GLY A 190 -26.45 -31.99 -0.60
N ALA A 191 -26.43 -32.24 0.71
CA ALA A 191 -25.93 -31.32 1.72
C ALA A 191 -26.48 -29.88 1.53
N SER A 192 -25.61 -28.87 1.48
CA SER A 192 -25.97 -27.47 1.22
C SER A 192 -25.74 -27.03 -0.23
N SER A 193 -25.57 -27.97 -1.17
CA SER A 193 -25.32 -27.66 -2.58
C SER A 193 -26.57 -27.19 -3.31
N THR A 194 -26.41 -26.38 -4.35
CA THR A 194 -27.51 -25.80 -5.15
C THR A 194 -27.15 -25.71 -6.64
N TYR A 195 -28.15 -25.39 -7.47
CA TYR A 195 -27.96 -24.79 -8.78
C TYR A 195 -28.29 -23.29 -8.71
N ASN A 196 -27.42 -22.47 -9.29
CA ASN A 196 -27.55 -21.01 -9.36
C ASN A 196 -27.80 -20.60 -10.81
N VAL A 197 -28.88 -19.86 -11.07
CA VAL A 197 -29.27 -19.44 -12.43
C VAL A 197 -29.12 -17.92 -12.57
N ASN A 198 -27.92 -17.50 -12.95
CA ASN A 198 -27.56 -16.08 -13.12
C ASN A 198 -27.76 -15.60 -14.58
N ALA A 199 -28.03 -16.51 -15.51
CA ALA A 199 -28.37 -16.23 -16.90
C ALA A 199 -29.45 -17.22 -17.39
N SER A 200 -30.27 -16.79 -18.36
CA SER A 200 -31.49 -17.52 -18.72
C SER A 200 -31.24 -18.85 -19.45
N ILE A 201 -32.06 -19.85 -19.13
CA ILE A 201 -32.04 -21.17 -19.78
C ILE A 201 -33.29 -21.27 -20.66
N ASN A 202 -33.14 -21.03 -21.95
CA ASN A 202 -34.24 -21.12 -22.91
C ASN A 202 -34.48 -22.59 -23.27
N LEU A 203 -35.76 -23.02 -23.21
CA LEU A 203 -36.22 -24.37 -23.54
C LEU A 203 -37.58 -24.30 -24.24
N SER A 204 -37.85 -25.23 -25.16
CA SER A 204 -39.17 -25.36 -25.79
C SER A 204 -40.20 -25.97 -24.82
N ALA A 205 -41.48 -25.59 -24.94
CA ALA A 205 -42.53 -26.08 -24.03
C ALA A 205 -42.69 -27.61 -24.10
N GLY A 206 -42.80 -28.26 -22.94
CA GLY A 206 -42.87 -29.73 -22.82
C GLY A 206 -42.17 -30.26 -21.57
N ASN A 207 -42.05 -31.59 -21.47
CA ASN A 207 -41.45 -32.26 -20.31
C ASN A 207 -39.96 -32.53 -20.56
N ASN A 208 -39.16 -31.46 -20.63
CA ASN A 208 -37.75 -31.50 -21.05
C ASN A 208 -36.76 -30.86 -20.04
N PHE A 209 -37.21 -30.53 -18.84
CA PHE A 209 -36.36 -30.06 -17.74
C PHE A 209 -36.51 -30.94 -16.50
N SER A 210 -35.39 -31.24 -15.84
CA SER A 210 -35.35 -32.02 -14.59
C SER A 210 -34.21 -31.61 -13.66
N THR A 211 -34.39 -31.80 -12.36
CA THR A 211 -33.39 -31.53 -11.32
C THR A 211 -33.29 -32.68 -10.31
N GLN A 212 -32.15 -32.83 -9.64
CA GLN A 212 -31.96 -33.81 -8.55
C GLN A 212 -30.94 -33.29 -7.52
N GLN A 213 -31.32 -33.28 -6.24
CA GLN A 213 -30.43 -32.88 -5.15
C GLN A 213 -29.90 -34.10 -4.39
N GLY A 214 -28.59 -34.33 -4.47
CA GLY A 214 -27.92 -35.49 -3.88
C GLY A 214 -28.13 -36.79 -4.66
N SER A 215 -27.19 -37.72 -4.47
CA SER A 215 -27.14 -39.00 -5.20
C SER A 215 -28.23 -40.01 -4.81
N THR A 216 -29.06 -39.71 -3.81
CA THR A 216 -30.28 -40.47 -3.49
C THR A 216 -31.55 -39.60 -3.46
N GLY A 217 -31.47 -38.34 -3.90
CA GLY A 217 -32.62 -37.45 -4.01
C GLY A 217 -33.59 -37.90 -5.09
N ALA A 218 -34.85 -37.47 -4.98
CA ALA A 218 -35.85 -37.68 -6.03
C ALA A 218 -35.51 -36.82 -7.27
N VAL A 219 -35.69 -37.39 -8.47
CA VAL A 219 -35.62 -36.62 -9.73
C VAL A 219 -36.93 -35.83 -9.88
N ILE A 220 -36.84 -34.52 -9.80
CA ILE A 220 -37.95 -33.59 -9.99
C ILE A 220 -38.06 -33.31 -11.49
N ASN A 221 -39.20 -33.64 -12.07
CA ASN A 221 -39.51 -33.37 -13.48
C ASN A 221 -40.44 -32.15 -13.55
N TYR A 222 -40.25 -31.32 -14.58
CA TYR A 222 -40.97 -30.07 -14.78
C TYR A 222 -41.66 -30.04 -16.16
N THR A 223 -42.86 -29.47 -16.19
CA THR A 223 -43.50 -29.03 -17.45
C THR A 223 -42.98 -27.63 -17.77
N VAL A 224 -42.17 -27.51 -18.82
CA VAL A 224 -41.71 -26.23 -19.35
C VAL A 224 -42.85 -25.53 -20.09
N ILE A 225 -43.07 -24.25 -19.79
CA ILE A 225 -44.06 -23.38 -20.44
C ILE A 225 -43.38 -22.12 -21.03
N THR A 226 -43.91 -21.62 -22.13
CA THR A 226 -43.31 -20.50 -22.89
C THR A 226 -44.33 -19.45 -23.36
N ALA A 227 -45.55 -19.47 -22.81
CA ALA A 227 -46.65 -18.63 -23.27
C ALA A 227 -47.58 -18.22 -22.13
N LEU A 228 -48.20 -17.04 -22.27
CA LEU A 228 -49.19 -16.48 -21.32
C LEU A 228 -50.45 -17.35 -21.21
N GLY A 229 -50.92 -17.91 -22.33
CA GLY A 229 -52.21 -18.55 -22.45
C GLY A 229 -53.31 -17.57 -22.88
N SER A 230 -54.56 -17.92 -22.56
CA SER A 230 -55.75 -17.08 -22.72
C SER A 230 -56.54 -17.04 -21.41
N LEU A 231 -57.37 -16.01 -21.21
CA LEU A 231 -58.20 -15.87 -20.02
C LEU A 231 -58.96 -17.17 -19.70
N GLY A 232 -58.83 -17.66 -18.46
CA GLY A 232 -59.51 -18.89 -18.01
C GLY A 232 -58.91 -20.20 -18.55
N SER A 233 -57.71 -20.18 -19.14
CA SER A 233 -56.97 -21.40 -19.51
C SER A 233 -56.80 -22.35 -18.32
N VAL A 234 -56.90 -23.65 -18.60
CA VAL A 234 -56.67 -24.77 -17.65
C VAL A 234 -55.89 -25.91 -18.31
N THR A 235 -55.05 -25.57 -19.30
CA THR A 235 -54.34 -26.54 -20.16
C THR A 235 -53.20 -27.29 -19.47
N GLY A 236 -52.61 -26.71 -18.42
CA GLY A 236 -51.32 -27.13 -17.89
C GLY A 236 -50.13 -26.92 -18.83
N THR A 237 -50.26 -26.16 -19.93
CA THR A 237 -49.19 -25.93 -20.92
C THR A 237 -48.85 -24.46 -21.19
N ASP A 238 -49.52 -23.54 -20.47
CA ASP A 238 -49.31 -22.11 -20.53
C ASP A 238 -49.52 -21.49 -19.13
N LEU A 239 -49.07 -20.25 -18.92
CA LEU A 239 -48.98 -19.62 -17.60
C LEU A 239 -50.35 -19.51 -16.92
N GLN A 240 -51.38 -19.05 -17.63
CA GLN A 240 -52.75 -19.05 -17.10
C GLN A 240 -53.26 -20.49 -16.88
N GLY A 241 -52.89 -21.41 -17.77
CA GLY A 241 -53.24 -22.82 -17.78
C GLY A 241 -52.77 -23.64 -16.58
N ILE A 242 -51.87 -23.14 -15.74
CA ILE A 242 -51.46 -23.79 -14.47
C ILE A 242 -52.66 -24.03 -13.55
N ASN A 243 -53.73 -23.22 -13.66
CA ASN A 243 -55.01 -23.45 -12.97
C ASN A 243 -55.66 -24.82 -13.27
N GLY A 244 -55.23 -25.54 -14.31
CA GLY A 244 -55.66 -26.92 -14.58
C GLY A 244 -55.01 -27.98 -13.68
N ASN A 245 -53.81 -27.74 -13.14
CA ASN A 245 -53.15 -28.65 -12.21
C ASN A 245 -52.13 -27.94 -11.29
N LEU A 246 -52.55 -27.70 -10.05
CA LEU A 246 -51.78 -26.96 -9.04
C LEU A 246 -50.69 -27.79 -8.31
N SER A 247 -50.48 -29.06 -8.67
CA SER A 247 -49.45 -29.94 -8.06
C SER A 247 -48.33 -30.37 -9.01
N THR A 248 -48.43 -30.03 -10.30
CA THR A 248 -47.34 -30.17 -11.26
C THR A 248 -46.23 -29.15 -10.96
N ASN A 249 -44.96 -29.53 -11.20
CA ASN A 249 -43.86 -28.58 -11.22
C ASN A 249 -43.77 -27.92 -12.61
N TYR A 250 -43.62 -26.60 -12.63
CA TYR A 250 -43.57 -25.80 -13.85
C TYR A 250 -42.24 -25.07 -13.95
N ALA A 251 -41.72 -24.93 -15.17
CA ALA A 251 -40.56 -24.10 -15.44
C ALA A 251 -40.83 -23.12 -16.59
N LEU A 252 -40.31 -21.90 -16.51
CA LEU A 252 -40.31 -20.98 -17.65
C LEU A 252 -39.21 -21.39 -18.64
N GLY A 253 -39.58 -21.65 -19.89
CA GLY A 253 -38.63 -21.89 -20.99
C GLY A 253 -38.31 -20.63 -21.80
N ALA A 254 -39.02 -19.53 -21.54
CA ALA A 254 -38.85 -18.24 -22.19
C ALA A 254 -39.42 -17.10 -21.33
N ASN A 255 -39.02 -15.87 -21.62
CA ASN A 255 -39.70 -14.67 -21.12
C ASN A 255 -41.14 -14.59 -21.65
N ILE A 256 -42.09 -14.22 -20.79
CA ILE A 256 -43.51 -14.09 -21.15
C ILE A 256 -43.90 -12.61 -21.11
N ASP A 257 -44.54 -12.11 -22.17
CA ASP A 257 -45.22 -10.81 -22.16
C ASP A 257 -46.69 -11.02 -21.75
N ALA A 258 -47.06 -10.47 -20.60
CA ALA A 258 -48.40 -10.53 -20.03
C ALA A 258 -49.23 -9.25 -20.32
N SER A 259 -48.73 -8.28 -21.08
CA SER A 259 -49.40 -6.98 -21.35
C SER A 259 -50.85 -7.11 -21.83
N ALA A 260 -51.19 -8.19 -22.54
CA ALA A 260 -52.57 -8.51 -22.96
C ALA A 260 -53.58 -8.52 -21.79
N THR A 261 -53.14 -8.82 -20.57
CA THR A 261 -53.96 -8.84 -19.33
C THR A 261 -54.59 -7.48 -18.97
N SER A 262 -54.05 -6.38 -19.52
CA SER A 262 -54.62 -5.02 -19.41
C SER A 262 -55.75 -4.71 -20.41
N THR A 263 -56.08 -5.65 -21.30
CA THR A 263 -57.01 -5.42 -22.41
C THR A 263 -58.38 -6.03 -22.15
N ALA A 264 -59.42 -5.51 -22.81
CA ALA A 264 -60.80 -5.99 -22.67
C ALA A 264 -61.00 -7.50 -22.98
N ALA A 265 -60.07 -8.14 -23.70
CA ALA A 265 -60.08 -9.59 -23.91
C ALA A 265 -59.78 -10.40 -22.64
N TRP A 266 -59.21 -9.76 -21.62
CA TRP A 266 -58.95 -10.31 -20.28
C TRP A 266 -59.92 -9.76 -19.23
N SER A 267 -61.08 -9.23 -19.66
CA SER A 267 -62.16 -8.85 -18.74
C SER A 267 -63.01 -10.06 -18.35
N TRP A 268 -63.06 -10.34 -17.06
CA TRP A 268 -63.59 -11.60 -16.52
C TRP A 268 -65.10 -11.80 -16.70
N PHE A 269 -65.85 -10.70 -16.69
CA PHE A 269 -67.31 -10.70 -16.80
C PHE A 269 -67.79 -9.93 -18.05
N GLY A 270 -66.89 -9.61 -18.96
CA GLY A 270 -67.16 -8.93 -20.24
C GLY A 270 -67.06 -7.40 -20.19
N ALA A 271 -67.37 -6.76 -21.31
CA ALA A 271 -67.13 -5.33 -21.51
C ALA A 271 -67.79 -4.44 -20.43
N GLY A 272 -66.98 -3.66 -19.72
CA GLY A 272 -67.39 -2.79 -18.61
C GLY A 272 -66.91 -3.27 -17.24
N TYR A 273 -66.44 -4.51 -17.11
CA TYR A 273 -65.79 -5.04 -15.91
C TYR A 273 -64.25 -4.89 -16.01
N PRO A 274 -63.50 -4.95 -14.89
CA PRO A 274 -62.05 -4.83 -14.91
C PRO A 274 -61.38 -5.94 -15.72
N THR A 275 -60.09 -5.74 -16.02
CA THR A 275 -59.26 -6.65 -16.81
C THR A 275 -58.10 -7.19 -15.99
N GLY A 276 -57.82 -8.49 -16.08
CA GLY A 276 -56.65 -9.04 -15.41
C GLY A 276 -56.33 -10.49 -15.74
N PHE A 277 -55.12 -10.90 -15.37
CA PHE A 277 -54.76 -12.30 -15.18
C PHE A 277 -55.59 -12.89 -14.03
N VAL A 278 -56.12 -14.12 -14.18
CA VAL A 278 -56.79 -14.82 -13.06
C VAL A 278 -55.70 -15.51 -12.24
N PRO A 279 -55.46 -15.13 -10.97
CA PRO A 279 -54.34 -15.67 -10.19
C PRO A 279 -54.33 -17.19 -10.13
N ILE A 280 -53.13 -17.78 -10.18
CA ILE A 280 -52.95 -19.23 -10.09
C ILE A 280 -53.43 -19.71 -8.71
N GLY A 281 -54.42 -20.58 -8.71
CA GLY A 281 -55.12 -21.06 -7.52
C GLY A 281 -56.48 -20.41 -7.26
N PHE A 282 -56.90 -19.36 -8.00
CA PHE A 282 -58.21 -18.72 -7.81
C PHE A 282 -59.26 -19.18 -8.84
N ASN A 283 -60.40 -19.70 -8.37
CA ASN A 283 -61.55 -20.00 -9.22
C ASN A 283 -62.60 -18.90 -9.15
N ILE A 284 -62.66 -18.10 -10.21
CA ILE A 284 -63.55 -16.95 -10.36
C ILE A 284 -65.05 -17.28 -10.48
N LEU A 285 -65.41 -18.53 -10.80
CA LEU A 285 -66.81 -18.93 -10.92
C LEU A 285 -67.42 -19.39 -9.58
N THR A 286 -66.57 -19.76 -8.61
CA THR A 286 -66.99 -20.27 -7.29
C THR A 286 -66.53 -19.40 -6.13
N ASP A 287 -65.70 -18.37 -6.37
CA ASP A 287 -65.07 -17.53 -5.36
C ASP A 287 -64.27 -18.34 -4.33
N THR A 288 -63.49 -19.31 -4.80
CA THR A 288 -62.70 -20.24 -3.97
C THR A 288 -61.25 -20.30 -4.40
N THR A 289 -60.34 -20.29 -3.45
CA THR A 289 -58.93 -20.58 -3.66
C THR A 289 -58.58 -22.06 -3.51
N SER A 290 -57.44 -22.45 -4.06
CA SER A 290 -56.73 -23.70 -3.82
C SER A 290 -55.23 -23.42 -3.97
N SER A 291 -54.43 -23.82 -2.98
CA SER A 291 -53.02 -23.46 -2.91
C SER A 291 -52.20 -24.19 -3.99
N PHE A 292 -51.21 -23.50 -4.57
CA PHE A 292 -50.17 -24.15 -5.38
C PHE A 292 -49.29 -25.05 -4.51
N THR A 293 -48.97 -26.25 -5.00
CA THR A 293 -48.27 -27.31 -4.25
C THR A 293 -47.01 -27.85 -4.93
N GLY A 294 -46.82 -27.60 -6.23
CA GLY A 294 -45.59 -27.94 -6.95
C GLY A 294 -44.47 -26.91 -6.75
N ILE A 295 -43.43 -27.03 -7.58
CA ILE A 295 -42.37 -26.03 -7.73
C ILE A 295 -42.65 -25.18 -8.98
N PHE A 296 -42.52 -23.86 -8.88
CA PHE A 296 -42.46 -22.95 -10.02
C PHE A 296 -41.05 -22.40 -10.16
N GLU A 297 -40.44 -22.64 -11.30
CA GLU A 297 -39.03 -22.41 -11.58
C GLU A 297 -38.89 -21.40 -12.73
N GLY A 298 -38.27 -20.25 -12.46
CA GLY A 298 -38.17 -19.17 -13.44
C GLY A 298 -37.04 -19.33 -14.45
N LEU A 299 -36.03 -20.17 -14.19
CA LEU A 299 -34.85 -20.36 -15.04
C LEU A 299 -34.20 -19.05 -15.55
N GLY A 300 -34.24 -17.98 -14.74
CA GLY A 300 -33.73 -16.66 -15.11
C GLY A 300 -34.59 -15.87 -16.10
N HIS A 301 -35.86 -16.26 -16.30
CA HIS A 301 -36.81 -15.56 -17.16
C HIS A 301 -37.72 -14.58 -16.41
N THR A 302 -38.34 -13.69 -17.17
CA THR A 302 -39.25 -12.65 -16.67
C THR A 302 -40.66 -12.77 -17.24
N ILE A 303 -41.65 -12.44 -16.40
CA ILE A 303 -43.04 -12.19 -16.79
C ILE A 303 -43.24 -10.68 -16.79
N LYS A 304 -43.49 -10.10 -17.96
CA LYS A 304 -43.52 -8.65 -18.17
C LYS A 304 -44.95 -8.13 -18.20
N ASN A 305 -45.19 -6.96 -17.61
CA ASN A 305 -46.49 -6.27 -17.69
C ASN A 305 -47.68 -7.12 -17.21
N LEU A 306 -47.53 -7.87 -16.11
CA LEU A 306 -48.65 -8.59 -15.51
C LEU A 306 -49.64 -7.57 -14.92
N ASN A 307 -50.87 -7.56 -15.42
CA ASN A 307 -51.94 -6.71 -14.91
C ASN A 307 -53.01 -7.58 -14.25
N THR A 308 -53.42 -7.22 -13.04
CA THR A 308 -54.56 -7.84 -12.35
C THR A 308 -55.38 -6.75 -11.69
N GLN A 309 -56.56 -6.45 -12.25
CA GLN A 309 -57.54 -5.57 -11.61
C GLN A 309 -58.69 -6.39 -11.03
N PHE A 310 -58.84 -6.35 -9.71
CA PHE A 310 -59.95 -6.96 -8.99
C PHE A 310 -60.99 -5.90 -8.63
N ASN A 311 -62.27 -6.20 -8.84
CA ASN A 311 -63.39 -5.40 -8.35
C ASN A 311 -64.49 -6.33 -7.88
N PHE A 312 -64.88 -6.23 -6.61
CA PHE A 312 -65.82 -7.13 -5.96
C PHE A 312 -67.13 -6.41 -5.62
N ASN A 313 -68.23 -6.96 -6.12
CA ASN A 313 -69.60 -6.49 -5.90
C ASN A 313 -70.45 -7.63 -5.30
N SER A 314 -69.95 -8.26 -4.24
CA SER A 314 -70.62 -9.38 -3.58
C SER A 314 -70.33 -9.41 -2.07
N SER A 315 -71.23 -10.06 -1.33
CA SER A 315 -71.06 -10.37 0.09
C SER A 315 -70.15 -11.58 0.29
N ALA A 316 -68.93 -11.54 -0.25
CA ALA A 316 -67.96 -12.63 -0.15
C ALA A 316 -67.70 -12.98 1.32
N THR A 317 -67.60 -14.28 1.61
CA THR A 317 -67.23 -14.81 2.94
C THR A 317 -65.78 -15.30 3.00
N ASN A 318 -65.10 -15.30 1.85
CA ASN A 318 -63.77 -15.86 1.67
C ASN A 318 -62.74 -14.72 1.56
N PRO A 319 -61.46 -14.96 1.92
CA PRO A 319 -60.41 -13.98 1.70
C PRO A 319 -60.14 -13.74 0.21
N LEU A 320 -59.63 -12.56 -0.11
CA LEU A 320 -59.30 -12.13 -1.46
C LEU A 320 -57.80 -12.21 -1.67
N TYR A 321 -57.35 -12.69 -2.83
CA TYR A 321 -55.94 -12.97 -3.11
C TYR A 321 -55.56 -12.50 -4.51
N ALA A 322 -54.64 -11.54 -4.62
CA ALA A 322 -54.19 -10.96 -5.88
C ALA A 322 -52.68 -11.08 -6.08
N GLY A 323 -52.28 -11.50 -7.27
CA GLY A 323 -50.89 -11.78 -7.67
C GLY A 323 -50.83 -12.72 -8.88
N LEU A 324 -49.62 -13.14 -9.27
CA LEU A 324 -49.44 -14.27 -10.18
C LEU A 324 -50.02 -15.56 -9.58
N PHE A 325 -49.76 -15.79 -8.29
CA PHE A 325 -50.38 -16.84 -7.48
C PHE A 325 -51.36 -16.24 -6.47
N ALA A 326 -52.53 -16.85 -6.30
CA ALA A 326 -53.44 -16.54 -5.20
C ALA A 326 -52.82 -16.99 -3.87
N GLU A 327 -52.48 -18.28 -3.79
CA GLU A 327 -51.93 -18.90 -2.58
C GLU A 327 -50.91 -19.98 -2.92
N THR A 328 -49.84 -20.07 -2.13
CA THR A 328 -48.84 -21.15 -2.23
C THR A 328 -48.77 -21.91 -0.90
N SER A 329 -48.68 -23.24 -0.97
CA SER A 329 -48.65 -24.12 0.21
C SER A 329 -47.26 -24.28 0.80
N SER A 330 -47.16 -24.78 2.04
CA SER A 330 -45.88 -25.04 2.72
C SER A 330 -45.03 -26.17 2.12
N ALA A 331 -45.50 -26.85 1.07
CA ALA A 331 -44.71 -27.80 0.28
C ALA A 331 -44.15 -27.18 -1.01
N SER A 332 -44.67 -26.03 -1.43
CA SER A 332 -44.32 -25.39 -2.69
C SER A 332 -43.02 -24.57 -2.61
N THR A 333 -42.41 -24.34 -3.77
CA THR A 333 -41.29 -23.41 -3.94
C THR A 333 -41.53 -22.59 -5.20
N VAL A 334 -41.33 -21.27 -5.13
CA VAL A 334 -41.33 -20.36 -6.28
C VAL A 334 -39.94 -19.73 -6.34
N ARG A 335 -39.21 -19.93 -7.44
CA ARG A 335 -37.81 -19.51 -7.52
C ARG A 335 -37.37 -18.96 -8.87
N ASP A 336 -36.31 -18.14 -8.87
CA ASP A 336 -35.58 -17.60 -10.04
C ASP A 336 -36.46 -16.88 -11.08
N VAL A 337 -37.58 -16.28 -10.66
CA VAL A 337 -38.56 -15.59 -11.52
C VAL A 337 -38.65 -14.08 -11.24
N GLY A 338 -38.63 -13.28 -12.30
CA GLY A 338 -38.81 -11.83 -12.22
C GLY A 338 -40.13 -11.33 -12.82
N LEU A 339 -40.90 -10.54 -12.07
CA LEU A 339 -42.03 -9.77 -12.59
C LEU A 339 -41.58 -8.35 -12.94
N VAL A 340 -41.70 -7.96 -14.20
CA VAL A 340 -41.14 -6.69 -14.70
C VAL A 340 -42.24 -5.77 -15.22
N GLY A 341 -42.53 -4.71 -14.46
CA GLY A 341 -43.65 -3.80 -14.74
C GLY A 341 -45.03 -4.46 -14.59
N GLY A 342 -46.08 -3.72 -14.98
CA GLY A 342 -47.47 -4.11 -14.76
C GLY A 342 -48.03 -3.55 -13.44
N GLN A 343 -49.25 -3.96 -13.08
CA GLN A 343 -49.91 -3.52 -11.85
C GLN A 343 -50.79 -4.62 -11.23
N ILE A 344 -50.80 -4.69 -9.90
CA ILE A 344 -51.88 -5.30 -9.13
C ILE A 344 -52.74 -4.16 -8.57
N THR A 345 -54.06 -4.28 -8.67
CA THR A 345 -54.98 -3.29 -8.13
C THR A 345 -56.28 -3.95 -7.68
N VAL A 346 -56.57 -3.90 -6.38
CA VAL A 346 -57.86 -4.34 -5.82
C VAL A 346 -58.67 -3.10 -5.46
N GLN A 347 -59.91 -3.00 -5.97
CA GLN A 347 -60.80 -1.85 -5.73
C GLN A 347 -62.20 -2.28 -5.32
N ASN A 348 -62.73 -1.69 -4.25
CA ASN A 348 -64.15 -1.78 -3.91
C ASN A 348 -64.93 -0.63 -4.57
N THR A 349 -65.68 -0.90 -5.64
CA THR A 349 -66.50 0.13 -6.31
C THR A 349 -67.95 0.23 -5.81
N THR A 350 -68.35 -0.60 -4.84
CA THR A 350 -69.73 -0.68 -4.33
C THR A 350 -69.77 -0.67 -2.78
N PRO A 351 -69.64 0.51 -2.13
CA PRO A 351 -69.48 0.62 -0.67
C PRO A 351 -70.70 0.20 0.18
N THR A 352 -71.79 -0.27 -0.43
CA THR A 352 -73.11 -0.44 0.20
C THR A 352 -73.47 -1.88 0.54
N ALA A 353 -72.70 -2.87 0.11
CA ALA A 353 -72.90 -4.28 0.47
C ALA A 353 -72.10 -4.62 1.74
N PRO A 354 -72.74 -4.98 2.87
CA PRO A 354 -72.02 -5.43 4.05
C PRO A 354 -71.49 -6.85 3.84
N MET A 355 -70.18 -6.99 3.63
CA MET A 355 -69.48 -8.26 3.85
C MET A 355 -69.58 -8.66 5.33
N VAL A 356 -69.51 -9.96 5.60
CA VAL A 356 -69.54 -10.50 6.96
C VAL A 356 -68.22 -10.17 7.67
N THR A 357 -68.29 -9.80 8.95
CA THR A 357 -67.13 -9.41 9.77
C THR A 357 -66.01 -10.45 9.70
N GLY A 358 -64.80 -10.02 9.31
CA GLY A 358 -63.59 -10.86 9.33
C GLY A 358 -62.97 -11.21 7.96
N GLY A 359 -63.30 -10.50 6.88
CA GLY A 359 -62.63 -10.68 5.58
C GLY A 359 -61.16 -10.20 5.58
N TYR A 360 -60.30 -10.89 4.84
CA TYR A 360 -58.90 -10.51 4.60
C TYR A 360 -58.66 -10.28 3.11
N ILE A 361 -57.77 -9.35 2.78
CA ILE A 361 -57.34 -9.06 1.41
C ILE A 361 -55.81 -9.20 1.37
N TYR A 362 -55.29 -9.97 0.42
CA TYR A 362 -53.87 -10.30 0.28
C TYR A 362 -53.37 -9.94 -1.13
N GLU A 363 -52.46 -8.96 -1.23
CA GLU A 363 -51.99 -8.42 -2.50
C GLU A 363 -50.48 -8.46 -2.60
N GLY A 364 -49.96 -9.23 -3.55
CA GLY A 364 -48.54 -9.23 -3.88
C GLY A 364 -48.30 -9.67 -5.32
N GLN A 365 -47.41 -8.99 -6.03
CA GLN A 365 -47.20 -9.25 -7.46
C GLN A 365 -46.93 -10.73 -7.79
N LEU A 366 -46.11 -11.39 -6.97
CA LEU A 366 -45.82 -12.80 -7.13
C LEU A 366 -46.89 -13.66 -6.44
N VAL A 367 -47.22 -13.36 -5.18
CA VAL A 367 -48.17 -14.17 -4.39
C VAL A 367 -49.07 -13.31 -3.51
N GLY A 368 -50.38 -13.63 -3.45
CA GLY A 368 -51.28 -13.14 -2.41
C GLY A 368 -50.87 -13.67 -1.02
N ASN A 369 -51.10 -14.95 -0.74
CA ASN A 369 -50.70 -15.62 0.50
C ASN A 369 -49.63 -16.71 0.26
N SER A 370 -48.44 -16.57 0.84
CA SER A 370 -47.36 -17.55 0.70
C SER A 370 -47.11 -18.32 2.00
N ALA A 371 -47.34 -19.64 1.98
CA ALA A 371 -46.83 -20.56 2.99
C ALA A 371 -45.57 -21.32 2.55
N GLY A 372 -45.21 -21.25 1.25
CA GLY A 372 -44.06 -21.92 0.66
C GLY A 372 -42.74 -21.15 0.76
N ALA A 373 -41.72 -21.63 0.06
CA ALA A 373 -40.45 -20.93 -0.11
C ALA A 373 -40.47 -20.02 -1.35
N ILE A 374 -39.97 -18.79 -1.21
CA ILE A 374 -39.72 -17.85 -2.32
C ILE A 374 -38.21 -17.55 -2.36
N ILE A 375 -37.55 -17.81 -3.48
CA ILE A 375 -36.08 -17.78 -3.60
C ILE A 375 -35.64 -17.04 -4.86
N ASN A 376 -34.69 -16.12 -4.77
CA ASN A 376 -34.13 -15.38 -5.91
C ASN A 376 -35.20 -14.82 -6.88
N SER A 377 -36.32 -14.35 -6.34
CA SER A 377 -37.50 -13.93 -7.11
C SER A 377 -37.81 -12.46 -6.88
N TYR A 378 -38.28 -11.75 -7.91
CA TYR A 378 -38.36 -10.30 -7.85
C TYR A 378 -39.57 -9.67 -8.54
N SER A 379 -39.88 -8.41 -8.19
CA SER A 379 -40.96 -7.63 -8.79
C SER A 379 -40.58 -6.16 -9.05
N SER A 380 -41.20 -5.52 -10.05
CA SER A 380 -41.04 -4.08 -10.31
C SER A 380 -42.29 -3.34 -10.81
N GLY A 381 -43.42 -4.01 -11.02
CA GLY A 381 -44.71 -3.37 -11.21
C GLY A 381 -45.25 -2.72 -9.93
N THR A 382 -46.37 -2.00 -10.00
CA THR A 382 -46.97 -1.33 -8.82
C THR A 382 -48.04 -2.19 -8.17
N VAL A 383 -48.20 -2.09 -6.85
CA VAL A 383 -49.29 -2.74 -6.10
C VAL A 383 -50.12 -1.67 -5.40
N THR A 384 -51.43 -1.64 -5.66
CA THR A 384 -52.35 -0.63 -5.14
C THR A 384 -53.61 -1.28 -4.58
N GLY A 385 -53.66 -1.45 -3.26
CA GLY A 385 -54.92 -1.73 -2.56
C GLY A 385 -55.78 -0.48 -2.48
N SER A 386 -57.10 -0.64 -2.37
CA SER A 386 -58.06 0.47 -2.38
C SER A 386 -59.34 0.11 -1.62
N SER A 387 -59.32 0.38 -0.32
CA SER A 387 -60.43 0.35 0.63
C SER A 387 -61.23 -0.96 0.62
N GLY A 388 -60.79 -1.92 1.42
CA GLY A 388 -61.65 -3.03 1.81
C GLY A 388 -62.99 -2.57 2.44
N PRO A 389 -64.05 -3.38 2.37
CA PRO A 389 -65.30 -3.09 3.07
C PRO A 389 -65.12 -3.07 4.59
N ALA A 390 -66.14 -2.59 5.31
CA ALA A 390 -66.08 -2.39 6.76
C ALA A 390 -65.62 -3.66 7.54
N ASN A 391 -64.63 -3.50 8.43
CA ASN A 391 -64.03 -4.54 9.27
C ASN A 391 -63.17 -5.59 8.53
N THR A 392 -62.47 -5.23 7.44
CA THR A 392 -61.43 -6.07 6.83
C THR A 392 -60.01 -5.69 7.27
N SER A 393 -59.05 -6.59 7.05
CA SER A 393 -57.61 -6.28 7.08
C SER A 393 -56.98 -6.46 5.70
N GLU A 394 -56.17 -5.49 5.28
CA GLU A 394 -55.63 -5.34 3.93
C GLU A 394 -54.10 -5.49 3.98
N TRP A 395 -53.58 -6.53 3.33
CA TRP A 395 -52.18 -6.98 3.41
C TRP A 395 -51.50 -6.82 2.05
N ILE A 396 -50.72 -5.75 1.89
CA ILE A 396 -50.27 -5.28 0.57
C ILE A 396 -48.74 -5.26 0.56
N GLY A 397 -48.12 -6.11 -0.27
CA GLY A 397 -46.67 -6.20 -0.43
C GLY A 397 -46.23 -6.02 -1.88
N GLY A 398 -45.07 -5.41 -2.11
CA GLY A 398 -44.53 -5.26 -3.46
C GLY A 398 -44.23 -6.60 -4.16
N LEU A 399 -43.96 -7.66 -3.41
CA LEU A 399 -43.79 -9.04 -3.91
C LEU A 399 -44.87 -10.00 -3.37
N VAL A 400 -45.19 -9.93 -2.07
CA VAL A 400 -46.06 -10.89 -1.37
C VAL A 400 -47.07 -10.19 -0.45
N GLY A 401 -48.36 -10.51 -0.53
CA GLY A 401 -49.37 -9.92 0.37
C GLY A 401 -49.17 -10.34 1.83
N PHE A 402 -49.19 -11.65 2.10
CA PHE A 402 -48.86 -12.24 3.40
C PHE A 402 -47.92 -13.44 3.26
N ALA A 403 -46.95 -13.58 4.17
CA ALA A 403 -45.95 -14.64 4.16
C ALA A 403 -45.90 -15.44 5.47
N SER A 404 -45.71 -16.76 5.37
CA SER A 404 -45.60 -17.67 6.53
C SER A 404 -44.65 -18.88 6.34
N GLY A 405 -43.90 -18.88 5.23
CA GLY A 405 -42.88 -19.87 4.87
C GLY A 405 -41.46 -19.31 4.97
N GLN A 406 -40.79 -19.08 3.82
CA GLN A 406 -39.47 -18.44 3.74
C GLN A 406 -39.37 -17.51 2.51
N ILE A 407 -38.63 -16.41 2.63
CA ILE A 407 -38.30 -15.49 1.53
C ILE A 407 -36.79 -15.20 1.56
N THR A 408 -36.07 -15.67 0.54
CA THR A 408 -34.60 -15.64 0.50
C THR A 408 -34.09 -14.99 -0.78
N SER A 409 -33.12 -14.08 -0.66
CA SER A 409 -32.46 -13.39 -1.78
C SER A 409 -33.45 -12.74 -2.78
N SER A 410 -34.59 -12.25 -2.31
CA SER A 410 -35.71 -11.81 -3.14
C SER A 410 -36.01 -10.32 -2.94
N ASN A 411 -36.52 -9.62 -3.96
CA ASN A 411 -36.63 -8.15 -3.88
C ASN A 411 -37.80 -7.53 -4.66
N ALA A 412 -38.20 -6.32 -4.25
CA ALA A 412 -39.29 -5.55 -4.86
C ALA A 412 -38.90 -4.08 -5.11
N ALA A 413 -39.04 -3.64 -6.37
CA ALA A 413 -38.61 -2.32 -6.81
C ALA A 413 -39.75 -1.34 -7.14
N GLY A 414 -40.98 -1.83 -7.28
CA GLY A 414 -42.15 -1.01 -7.62
C GLY A 414 -42.86 -0.45 -6.38
N ASN A 415 -43.62 0.63 -6.57
CA ASN A 415 -44.30 1.32 -5.48
C ASN A 415 -45.49 0.51 -4.94
N VAL A 416 -45.72 0.67 -3.64
CA VAL A 416 -46.82 0.07 -2.88
C VAL A 416 -47.70 1.17 -2.29
N THR A 417 -48.97 1.20 -2.71
CA THR A 417 -49.98 2.12 -2.19
C THR A 417 -51.06 1.32 -1.47
N ALA A 418 -51.33 1.70 -0.22
CA ALA A 418 -52.25 1.03 0.68
C ALA A 418 -53.28 2.06 1.17
N ASP A 419 -54.29 2.34 0.33
CA ASP A 419 -55.20 3.47 0.50
C ASP A 419 -56.60 3.03 0.93
N SER A 420 -57.12 3.63 2.01
CA SER A 420 -58.48 3.40 2.52
C SER A 420 -59.39 4.63 2.40
N ALA A 421 -59.05 5.63 1.58
CA ALA A 421 -59.77 6.92 1.51
C ALA A 421 -61.23 6.87 1.02
N SER A 422 -61.73 5.76 0.47
CA SER A 422 -63.15 5.57 0.17
C SER A 422 -63.90 5.04 1.42
N PRO A 423 -65.08 5.58 1.79
CA PRO A 423 -65.63 5.36 3.13
C PRO A 423 -66.58 4.15 3.30
N PRO A 424 -66.17 3.12 4.05
CA PRO A 424 -67.05 2.35 4.93
C PRO A 424 -67.14 3.00 6.32
N ALA A 425 -68.19 2.68 7.10
CA ALA A 425 -68.48 3.37 8.37
C ALA A 425 -67.68 2.89 9.61
N ASN A 426 -66.84 1.85 9.46
CA ASN A 426 -66.21 1.09 10.55
C ASN A 426 -64.70 0.98 10.35
N ALA A 427 -63.97 0.52 11.37
CA ALA A 427 -62.53 0.26 11.32
C ALA A 427 -62.09 -0.64 10.15
N GLN A 428 -60.85 -0.40 9.74
CA GLN A 428 -60.03 -1.20 8.84
C GLN A 428 -58.61 -1.24 9.45
N THR A 429 -57.80 -2.22 9.05
CA THR A 429 -56.38 -2.25 9.39
C THR A 429 -55.56 -2.48 8.13
N ILE A 430 -54.51 -1.66 7.95
CA ILE A 430 -53.74 -1.56 6.71
C ILE A 430 -52.30 -1.96 7.00
N TYR A 431 -51.79 -2.91 6.21
CA TYR A 431 -50.47 -3.49 6.36
C TYR A 431 -49.69 -3.38 5.03
N GLY A 432 -48.97 -2.28 4.86
CA GLY A 432 -48.25 -1.95 3.62
C GLY A 432 -46.75 -2.18 3.73
N GLY A 433 -46.19 -3.08 2.92
CA GLY A 433 -44.75 -3.38 2.93
C GLY A 433 -44.11 -3.33 1.55
N GLY A 434 -42.90 -2.76 1.44
CA GLY A 434 -42.21 -2.69 0.15
C GLY A 434 -41.94 -4.06 -0.47
N LEU A 435 -41.71 -5.10 0.34
CA LEU A 435 -41.59 -6.51 -0.08
C LEU A 435 -42.83 -7.32 0.32
N VAL A 436 -43.23 -7.24 1.60
CA VAL A 436 -44.28 -8.09 2.20
C VAL A 436 -45.27 -7.28 3.03
N GLY A 437 -46.57 -7.39 2.77
CA GLY A 437 -47.59 -6.69 3.57
C GLY A 437 -47.63 -7.17 5.02
N GLY A 438 -47.86 -8.47 5.21
CA GLY A 438 -47.85 -9.14 6.52
C GLY A 438 -46.92 -10.34 6.59
N ASP A 439 -46.19 -10.50 7.69
CA ASP A 439 -45.15 -11.52 7.79
C ASP A 439 -45.20 -12.38 9.07
N ASN A 440 -44.87 -13.65 8.88
CA ASN A 440 -44.75 -14.76 9.81
C ASN A 440 -43.78 -15.81 9.21
N SER A 441 -42.83 -15.35 8.38
CA SER A 441 -41.86 -16.13 7.59
C SER A 441 -40.42 -15.72 7.89
N VAL A 442 -39.44 -16.56 7.53
CA VAL A 442 -38.03 -16.15 7.62
C VAL A 442 -37.67 -15.36 6.36
N ILE A 443 -37.34 -14.08 6.53
CA ILE A 443 -36.89 -13.20 5.44
C ILE A 443 -35.37 -13.03 5.55
N THR A 444 -34.62 -13.37 4.50
CA THR A 444 -33.15 -13.33 4.50
C THR A 444 -32.58 -12.80 3.19
N ASN A 445 -31.52 -11.98 3.26
CA ASN A 445 -30.83 -11.40 2.10
C ASN A 445 -31.75 -10.65 1.12
N SER A 446 -32.88 -10.14 1.59
CA SER A 446 -33.99 -9.66 0.76
C SER A 446 -34.19 -8.14 0.92
N PHE A 447 -34.69 -7.45 -0.11
CA PHE A 447 -34.73 -5.99 -0.08
C PHE A 447 -35.86 -5.34 -0.86
N ALA A 448 -36.14 -4.06 -0.57
CA ALA A 448 -37.13 -3.29 -1.31
C ALA A 448 -36.71 -1.83 -1.55
N THR A 449 -36.98 -1.33 -2.76
CA THR A 449 -36.56 0.01 -3.21
C THR A 449 -37.71 0.90 -3.67
N GLY A 450 -38.91 0.35 -3.85
CA GLY A 450 -40.12 1.12 -4.17
C GLY A 450 -40.63 1.92 -2.98
N ASN A 451 -41.31 3.04 -3.23
CA ASN A 451 -41.93 3.83 -2.18
C ASN A 451 -43.18 3.13 -1.63
N VAL A 452 -43.43 3.30 -0.32
CA VAL A 452 -44.54 2.67 0.40
C VAL A 452 -45.40 3.78 1.04
N SER A 453 -46.71 3.78 0.77
CA SER A 453 -47.64 4.77 1.34
C SER A 453 -48.90 4.10 1.89
N GLY A 454 -49.19 4.32 3.17
CA GLY A 454 -50.42 3.89 3.83
C GLY A 454 -51.31 5.06 4.20
N ILE A 455 -52.56 5.05 3.74
CA ILE A 455 -53.52 6.14 3.95
C ILE A 455 -54.73 5.60 4.70
N GLY A 456 -54.77 5.89 6.00
CA GLY A 456 -55.86 5.55 6.90
C GLY A 456 -57.09 6.44 6.71
N LEU A 457 -58.27 5.85 6.93
CA LEU A 457 -59.56 6.44 6.58
C LEU A 457 -59.89 7.69 7.43
N GLN A 458 -60.04 8.84 6.76
CA GLN A 458 -60.50 10.10 7.36
C GLN A 458 -62.04 10.09 7.57
N THR A 459 -62.53 9.35 8.57
CA THR A 459 -63.99 9.22 8.80
C THR A 459 -64.64 10.49 9.38
N THR A 460 -65.87 10.77 8.92
CA THR A 460 -66.87 11.57 9.67
C THR A 460 -67.83 10.71 10.50
N SER A 461 -67.51 9.41 10.65
CA SER A 461 -68.35 8.40 11.31
C SER A 461 -68.45 8.61 12.82
N THR A 462 -69.57 8.20 13.41
CA THR A 462 -69.84 8.30 14.85
C THR A 462 -69.38 7.06 15.64
N SER A 463 -68.78 6.07 14.97
CA SER A 463 -68.36 4.79 15.56
C SER A 463 -66.87 4.78 15.90
N LEU A 464 -66.54 4.87 17.19
CA LEU A 464 -65.17 4.75 17.69
C LEU A 464 -64.64 3.31 17.57
N THR A 465 -64.07 3.01 16.40
CA THR A 465 -63.31 1.78 16.16
C THR A 465 -61.96 2.17 15.54
N ALA A 466 -60.87 1.63 16.08
CA ALA A 466 -59.51 2.08 15.75
C ALA A 466 -59.10 1.66 14.33
N ASN A 467 -58.72 2.62 13.49
CA ASN A 467 -58.00 2.35 12.24
C ASN A 467 -56.48 2.40 12.53
N THR A 468 -55.80 1.31 12.19
CA THR A 468 -54.34 1.15 12.37
C THR A 468 -53.67 1.01 11.00
N VAL A 469 -52.61 1.78 10.80
CA VAL A 469 -51.80 1.83 9.58
C VAL A 469 -50.37 1.48 9.92
N ASP A 470 -49.97 0.23 9.65
CA ASP A 470 -48.62 -0.27 9.90
C ASP A 470 -47.90 -0.39 8.54
N VAL A 471 -46.91 0.47 8.30
CA VAL A 471 -46.20 0.57 7.02
C VAL A 471 -44.68 0.50 7.18
N GLY A 472 -44.05 -0.34 6.36
CA GLY A 472 -42.61 -0.56 6.38
C GLY A 472 -41.98 -0.61 5.00
N GLY A 473 -40.76 -0.07 4.86
CA GLY A 473 -40.04 -0.10 3.59
C GLY A 473 -39.73 -1.51 3.07
N LEU A 474 -39.72 -2.52 3.95
CA LEU A 474 -39.66 -3.94 3.60
C LEU A 474 -40.95 -4.68 4.02
N VAL A 475 -41.39 -4.53 5.27
CA VAL A 475 -42.51 -5.30 5.84
C VAL A 475 -43.50 -4.39 6.58
N GLY A 476 -44.79 -4.47 6.28
CA GLY A 476 -45.83 -3.69 6.97
C GLY A 476 -45.96 -4.11 8.45
N TYR A 477 -46.45 -5.32 8.67
CA TYR A 477 -46.64 -5.89 10.01
C TYR A 477 -46.10 -7.30 10.12
N TYR A 478 -45.44 -7.59 11.23
CA TYR A 478 -44.71 -8.84 11.44
C TYR A 478 -45.04 -9.44 12.80
N ASN A 479 -45.70 -10.59 12.80
CA ASN A 479 -46.23 -11.24 14.00
C ASN A 479 -46.03 -12.76 13.96
N PRO A 480 -45.02 -13.29 14.69
CA PRO A 480 -44.76 -14.71 14.80
C PRO A 480 -45.76 -15.41 15.75
N ILE A 481 -47.00 -15.62 15.28
CA ILE A 481 -48.08 -16.32 16.01
C ILE A 481 -47.68 -17.78 16.35
N LYS A 482 -46.70 -18.36 15.65
CA LYS A 482 -46.14 -19.69 15.95
C LYS A 482 -45.19 -19.63 17.15
N ALA A 483 -45.72 -19.90 18.34
CA ALA A 483 -45.02 -19.85 19.63
C ALA A 483 -43.69 -20.63 19.73
N ASN A 484 -43.38 -21.55 18.82
CA ASN A 484 -42.20 -22.43 18.86
C ASN A 484 -41.16 -22.17 17.75
N SER A 485 -41.32 -21.12 16.94
CA SER A 485 -40.41 -20.82 15.82
C SER A 485 -39.60 -19.56 16.07
N PHE A 486 -38.30 -19.61 15.80
CA PHE A 486 -37.44 -18.44 15.65
C PHE A 486 -37.62 -17.89 14.24
N ILE A 487 -38.48 -16.88 14.13
CA ILE A 487 -38.75 -16.19 12.88
C ILE A 487 -37.91 -14.90 12.90
N SER A 488 -37.32 -14.52 11.76
CA SER A 488 -36.43 -13.36 11.68
C SER A 488 -36.42 -12.71 10.30
N ILE A 489 -36.31 -11.38 10.30
CA ILE A 489 -35.83 -10.59 9.17
C ILE A 489 -34.31 -10.41 9.37
N SER A 490 -33.50 -10.93 8.45
CA SER A 490 -32.03 -10.91 8.55
C SER A 490 -31.31 -10.52 7.27
N SER A 491 -30.18 -9.81 7.37
CA SER A 491 -29.35 -9.40 6.22
C SER A 491 -30.13 -8.65 5.12
N SER A 492 -31.19 -7.93 5.52
CA SER A 492 -32.25 -7.43 4.63
C SER A 492 -32.39 -5.90 4.75
N HIS A 493 -32.82 -5.21 3.70
CA HIS A 493 -32.79 -3.74 3.71
C HIS A 493 -33.88 -3.05 2.88
N ALA A 494 -34.09 -1.76 3.15
CA ALA A 494 -35.02 -0.93 2.40
C ALA A 494 -34.47 0.47 2.06
N SER A 495 -34.77 0.96 0.86
CA SER A 495 -34.32 2.28 0.37
C SER A 495 -35.43 3.20 -0.13
N GLY A 496 -36.65 2.70 -0.31
CA GLY A 496 -37.81 3.51 -0.70
C GLY A 496 -38.27 4.43 0.43
N ALA A 497 -38.91 5.55 0.09
CA ALA A 497 -39.56 6.41 1.08
C ALA A 497 -40.84 5.74 1.62
N VAL A 498 -41.06 5.83 2.93
CA VAL A 498 -42.19 5.23 3.66
C VAL A 498 -43.03 6.34 4.28
N SER A 499 -44.33 6.34 4.03
CA SER A 499 -45.27 7.34 4.54
C SER A 499 -46.53 6.70 5.10
N GLY A 500 -47.00 7.17 6.26
CA GLY A 500 -48.24 6.70 6.88
C GLY A 500 -49.11 7.86 7.38
N GLU A 501 -50.39 7.87 7.03
CA GLU A 501 -51.39 8.82 7.53
C GLU A 501 -52.52 8.08 8.26
N GLY A 502 -52.99 8.57 9.42
CA GLY A 502 -54.11 7.95 10.15
C GLY A 502 -54.23 8.31 11.63
N ILE A 503 -54.98 7.50 12.38
CA ILE A 503 -55.27 7.69 13.82
C ILE A 503 -54.27 6.90 14.68
N PHE A 504 -54.05 5.62 14.34
CA PHE A 504 -52.96 4.81 14.87
C PHE A 504 -52.02 4.48 13.72
N VAL A 505 -50.77 4.91 13.80
CA VAL A 505 -49.83 4.82 12.67
C VAL A 505 -48.47 4.34 13.17
N ASN A 506 -47.96 3.23 12.63
CA ASN A 506 -46.59 2.78 12.88
C ASN A 506 -45.81 2.73 11.57
N VAL A 507 -44.86 3.66 11.41
CA VAL A 507 -44.05 3.84 10.20
C VAL A 507 -42.62 3.42 10.48
N GLY A 508 -42.08 2.46 9.73
CA GLY A 508 -40.68 2.07 9.81
C GLY A 508 -39.98 2.18 8.47
N GLY A 509 -38.74 2.69 8.43
CA GLY A 509 -37.93 2.63 7.21
C GLY A 509 -37.70 1.21 6.69
N LEU A 510 -37.77 0.19 7.57
CA LEU A 510 -37.75 -1.24 7.24
C LEU A 510 -39.06 -1.94 7.62
N VAL A 511 -39.52 -1.83 8.87
CA VAL A 511 -40.67 -2.58 9.41
C VAL A 511 -41.66 -1.67 10.12
N GLY A 512 -42.94 -1.64 9.71
CA GLY A 512 -43.95 -0.84 10.39
C GLY A 512 -44.15 -1.28 11.84
N ASN A 513 -44.41 -2.57 12.04
CA ASN A 513 -44.64 -3.17 13.35
C ASN A 513 -43.93 -4.54 13.47
N ASN A 514 -42.82 -4.61 14.22
CA ASN A 514 -42.04 -5.81 14.48
C ASN A 514 -42.48 -6.49 15.78
N SER A 515 -42.81 -7.78 15.76
CA SER A 515 -43.03 -8.60 16.96
C SER A 515 -42.07 -9.80 17.07
N GLY A 516 -40.93 -9.77 16.37
CA GLY A 516 -39.91 -10.83 16.35
C GLY A 516 -38.49 -10.27 16.28
N ILE A 517 -37.61 -10.93 15.53
CA ILE A 517 -36.21 -10.54 15.37
C ILE A 517 -36.01 -9.75 14.07
N VAL A 518 -35.40 -8.57 14.18
CA VAL A 518 -34.74 -7.84 13.09
C VAL A 518 -33.25 -7.83 13.40
N ASN A 519 -32.43 -8.50 12.57
CA ASN A 519 -30.99 -8.65 12.79
C ASN A 519 -30.20 -8.28 11.53
N GLN A 520 -29.03 -7.66 11.65
CA GLN A 520 -28.14 -7.37 10.51
C GLN A 520 -28.89 -6.70 9.33
N SER A 521 -29.81 -5.77 9.62
CA SER A 521 -30.73 -5.20 8.63
C SER A 521 -30.73 -3.66 8.68
N TYR A 522 -31.06 -2.98 7.58
CA TYR A 522 -30.93 -1.51 7.54
C TYR A 522 -31.94 -0.77 6.66
N ALA A 523 -32.13 0.51 6.95
CA ALA A 523 -32.99 1.40 6.16
C ALA A 523 -32.31 2.73 5.85
N ILE A 524 -32.36 3.12 4.57
CA ILE A 524 -31.79 4.40 4.08
C ILE A 524 -32.85 5.36 3.51
N GLY A 525 -34.06 4.87 3.24
CA GLY A 525 -35.20 5.68 2.81
C GLY A 525 -35.81 6.49 3.97
N SER A 526 -36.47 7.61 3.65
CA SER A 526 -37.09 8.48 4.66
C SER A 526 -38.41 7.90 5.18
N ALA A 527 -38.64 7.99 6.50
CA ALA A 527 -39.88 7.54 7.15
C ALA A 527 -40.71 8.73 7.67
N SER A 528 -41.97 8.88 7.24
CA SER A 528 -42.82 10.02 7.62
C SER A 528 -44.21 9.61 8.10
N GLY A 529 -44.73 10.31 9.11
CA GLY A 529 -46.06 10.09 9.67
C GLY A 529 -46.93 11.35 9.73
N THR A 530 -48.21 11.23 9.35
CA THR A 530 -49.26 12.25 9.57
C THR A 530 -50.34 11.74 10.52
N ALA A 531 -50.46 12.37 11.69
CA ALA A 531 -51.44 12.01 12.72
C ALA A 531 -52.71 12.85 12.56
N VAL A 532 -53.80 12.20 12.17
CA VAL A 532 -55.11 12.80 11.90
C VAL A 532 -55.97 12.73 13.17
N GLY A 533 -56.08 13.85 13.89
CA GLY A 533 -56.93 13.94 15.08
C GLY A 533 -58.38 14.24 14.73
N GLN A 534 -59.34 13.56 15.37
CA GLN A 534 -60.77 13.78 15.10
C GLN A 534 -61.35 14.96 15.89
N THR A 535 -61.87 15.96 15.18
CA THR A 535 -62.55 17.16 15.73
C THR A 535 -63.82 16.85 16.53
N LEU A 536 -64.37 15.63 16.42
CA LEU A 536 -65.70 15.27 16.94
C LEU A 536 -65.69 14.52 18.29
N TYR A 537 -64.59 13.87 18.69
CA TYR A 537 -64.63 12.84 19.74
C TYR A 537 -63.54 12.88 20.82
N ASN A 538 -62.59 13.82 20.80
CA ASN A 538 -61.50 13.93 21.79
C ASN A 538 -60.67 12.63 21.97
N CYS A 539 -60.61 11.77 20.96
CA CYS A 539 -59.77 10.57 20.99
C CYS A 539 -58.29 10.94 20.76
N ALA A 540 -57.41 10.49 21.65
CA ALA A 540 -55.97 10.68 21.51
C ALA A 540 -55.41 9.73 20.43
N SER A 541 -54.90 10.29 19.33
CA SER A 541 -54.15 9.54 18.31
C SER A 541 -52.75 9.18 18.81
N THR A 542 -52.27 7.97 18.52
CA THR A 542 -50.91 7.52 18.88
C THR A 542 -50.14 7.12 17.62
N MET A 543 -48.95 7.66 17.46
CA MET A 543 -48.08 7.38 16.32
C MET A 543 -46.69 6.94 16.77
N SER A 544 -46.12 5.97 16.06
CA SER A 544 -44.71 5.60 16.16
C SER A 544 -44.03 5.75 14.80
N VAL A 545 -42.97 6.54 14.68
CA VAL A 545 -42.14 6.63 13.46
C VAL A 545 -40.71 6.27 13.82
N GLY A 546 -40.16 5.24 13.18
CA GLY A 546 -38.78 4.82 13.31
C GLY A 546 -38.04 4.87 11.98
N GLY A 547 -36.80 5.35 11.98
CA GLY A 547 -35.94 5.25 10.80
C GLY A 547 -35.69 3.80 10.35
N LEU A 548 -35.83 2.81 11.25
CA LEU A 548 -35.86 1.37 10.93
C LEU A 548 -37.22 0.74 11.25
N VAL A 549 -37.74 0.91 12.48
CA VAL A 549 -38.92 0.19 12.97
C VAL A 549 -39.94 1.13 13.62
N GLY A 550 -41.19 1.14 13.16
CA GLY A 550 -42.24 1.97 13.78
C GLY A 550 -42.51 1.54 15.23
N LEU A 551 -43.06 0.35 15.42
CA LEU A 551 -43.29 -0.28 16.72
C LEU A 551 -42.47 -1.57 16.85
N ASN A 552 -41.65 -1.68 17.90
CA ASN A 552 -40.87 -2.85 18.25
C ASN A 552 -41.51 -3.60 19.43
N SER A 553 -42.57 -4.35 19.12
CA SER A 553 -43.45 -5.11 20.02
C SER A 553 -42.74 -6.28 20.72
N THR A 554 -43.34 -6.75 21.84
CA THR A 554 -42.93 -7.98 22.54
C THR A 554 -44.08 -8.97 22.62
N LEU A 555 -43.82 -10.23 22.23
CA LEU A 555 -44.69 -11.34 22.61
C LEU A 555 -44.65 -11.53 24.13
N ALA A 556 -45.82 -11.50 24.78
CA ALA A 556 -45.99 -11.53 26.24
C ALA A 556 -45.55 -12.85 26.95
N ASN A 557 -44.83 -13.74 26.26
CA ASN A 557 -44.40 -15.04 26.76
C ASN A 557 -42.97 -15.45 26.32
N ARG A 558 -42.14 -14.51 25.80
CA ARG A 558 -40.70 -14.74 25.56
C ARG A 558 -39.84 -13.84 26.44
N VAL A 559 -39.34 -14.38 27.55
CA VAL A 559 -38.52 -13.64 28.53
C VAL A 559 -37.03 -13.95 28.33
N SER A 560 -36.50 -13.58 27.16
CA SER A 560 -35.08 -13.68 26.82
C SER A 560 -34.60 -12.40 26.16
N LEU A 561 -33.49 -11.86 26.66
CA LEU A 561 -33.00 -10.50 26.38
C LEU A 561 -32.49 -10.30 24.94
N ASN A 562 -32.28 -11.39 24.20
CA ASN A 562 -31.63 -11.39 22.89
C ASN A 562 -32.55 -11.89 21.74
N GLU A 563 -33.80 -12.26 22.02
CA GLU A 563 -34.65 -13.05 21.11
C GLU A 563 -35.88 -12.30 20.54
N ASN A 564 -36.11 -11.05 20.95
CA ASN A 564 -37.23 -10.23 20.47
C ASN A 564 -36.79 -8.76 20.36
N GLY A 565 -36.62 -8.25 19.15
CA GLY A 565 -36.18 -6.88 18.93
C GLY A 565 -35.26 -6.65 17.74
N VAL A 566 -34.58 -5.50 17.77
CA VAL A 566 -33.64 -4.99 16.77
C VAL A 566 -32.21 -5.22 17.24
N SER A 567 -31.39 -5.83 16.38
CA SER A 567 -30.00 -6.20 16.68
C SER A 567 -29.08 -5.99 15.48
N GLN A 568 -27.85 -5.49 15.69
CA GLN A 568 -26.85 -5.29 14.62
C GLN A 568 -27.42 -4.55 13.40
N SER A 569 -28.29 -3.57 13.62
CA SER A 569 -29.11 -2.96 12.57
C SER A 569 -29.05 -1.43 12.63
N TYR A 570 -29.28 -0.75 11.51
CA TYR A 570 -29.08 0.70 11.45
C TYR A 570 -30.04 1.45 10.52
N ALA A 571 -30.22 2.75 10.80
CA ALA A 571 -30.99 3.65 9.95
C ALA A 571 -30.26 4.97 9.65
N THR A 572 -30.26 5.36 8.38
CA THR A 572 -29.65 6.63 7.93
C THR A 572 -30.64 7.58 7.26
N GLY A 573 -31.84 7.11 6.92
CA GLY A 573 -32.90 7.93 6.33
C GLY A 573 -33.46 8.96 7.31
N SER A 574 -33.88 10.12 6.81
CA SER A 574 -34.54 11.15 7.64
C SER A 574 -35.91 10.66 8.12
N PHE A 575 -36.30 11.08 9.33
CA PHE A 575 -37.57 10.68 9.94
C PHE A 575 -38.41 11.89 10.35
N SER A 576 -39.73 11.81 10.20
CA SER A 576 -40.63 12.93 10.47
C SER A 576 -42.02 12.56 10.98
N GLY A 577 -42.62 13.47 11.76
CA GLY A 577 -43.99 13.32 12.28
C GLY A 577 -44.75 14.64 12.37
N THR A 578 -45.98 14.68 11.83
CA THR A 578 -46.84 15.87 11.79
C THR A 578 -48.21 15.57 12.41
N ALA A 579 -48.64 16.34 13.40
CA ALA A 579 -50.04 16.33 13.84
C ALA A 579 -50.87 17.32 13.00
N GLN A 580 -51.98 16.87 12.41
CA GLN A 580 -52.65 17.62 11.34
C GLN A 580 -53.59 18.75 11.83
N ALA A 581 -54.12 18.68 13.07
CA ALA A 581 -55.06 19.67 13.60
C ALA A 581 -54.99 19.83 15.14
N SER A 582 -55.45 20.99 15.64
CA SER A 582 -55.38 21.38 17.05
C SER A 582 -56.52 20.79 17.90
N GLY A 583 -56.31 19.58 18.40
CA GLY A 583 -57.13 18.94 19.44
C GLY A 583 -56.26 18.32 20.53
N SER A 584 -56.52 18.65 21.79
CA SER A 584 -55.67 18.23 22.91
C SER A 584 -55.73 16.72 23.16
N GLY A 585 -54.71 15.97 22.75
CA GLY A 585 -54.59 14.56 23.12
C GLY A 585 -53.53 13.73 22.38
N ASN A 586 -53.18 14.05 21.14
CA ASN A 586 -52.31 13.17 20.34
C ASN A 586 -50.90 13.05 20.94
N THR A 587 -50.30 11.86 20.81
CA THR A 587 -48.91 11.60 21.20
C THR A 587 -48.15 10.95 20.06
N LEU A 588 -47.08 11.60 19.60
CA LEU A 588 -46.19 11.11 18.54
C LEU A 588 -44.85 10.68 19.16
N TYR A 589 -44.41 9.46 18.85
CA TYR A 589 -43.12 8.90 19.25
C TYR A 589 -42.23 8.71 18.02
N LEU A 590 -41.23 9.56 17.87
CA LEU A 590 -40.40 9.67 16.67
C LEU A 590 -38.94 9.36 17.05
N GLY A 591 -38.37 8.30 16.48
CA GLY A 591 -36.99 7.87 16.78
C GLY A 591 -36.16 7.59 15.53
N GLY A 592 -34.88 7.98 15.54
CA GLY A 592 -33.99 7.75 14.40
C GLY A 592 -33.79 6.26 14.04
N LEU A 593 -34.00 5.34 14.98
CA LEU A 593 -34.05 3.89 14.74
C LEU A 593 -35.45 3.33 14.97
N VAL A 594 -36.05 3.57 16.16
CA VAL A 594 -37.32 2.96 16.57
C VAL A 594 -38.30 4.00 17.08
N GLY A 595 -39.56 3.99 16.61
CA GLY A 595 -40.59 4.89 17.13
C GLY A 595 -40.97 4.55 18.58
N THR A 596 -41.50 3.35 18.80
CA THR A 596 -41.91 2.85 20.12
C THR A 596 -41.30 1.48 20.40
N ASN A 597 -40.72 1.30 21.58
CA ASN A 597 -39.89 0.16 21.96
C ASN A 597 -40.28 -0.43 23.34
N PRO A 598 -41.24 -1.38 23.39
CA PRO A 598 -41.37 -2.33 24.48
C PRO A 598 -40.39 -3.53 24.39
N GLY A 599 -39.74 -3.75 23.24
CA GLY A 599 -38.75 -4.81 23.01
C GLY A 599 -37.28 -4.39 23.13
N GLY A 600 -36.37 -5.18 22.57
CA GLY A 600 -34.93 -4.92 22.61
C GLY A 600 -34.40 -4.08 21.44
N VAL A 601 -33.44 -3.21 21.73
CA VAL A 601 -32.52 -2.56 20.77
C VAL A 601 -31.09 -2.80 21.27
N VAL A 602 -30.31 -3.57 20.51
CA VAL A 602 -28.96 -3.99 20.92
C VAL A 602 -27.97 -3.83 19.75
N ASN A 603 -26.76 -3.33 19.99
CA ASN A 603 -25.72 -3.19 18.96
C ASN A 603 -26.25 -2.49 17.69
N SER A 604 -26.99 -1.38 17.82
CA SER A 604 -27.73 -0.77 16.69
C SER A 604 -27.59 0.75 16.69
N TYR A 605 -27.74 1.42 15.55
CA TYR A 605 -27.48 2.87 15.48
C TYR A 605 -28.33 3.66 14.48
N ALA A 606 -28.43 4.98 14.70
CA ALA A 606 -29.14 5.89 13.80
C ALA A 606 -28.38 7.19 13.51
N THR A 607 -28.34 7.57 12.23
CA THR A 607 -27.71 8.84 11.76
C THR A 607 -28.69 9.74 11.01
N GLY A 608 -29.94 9.31 10.82
CA GLY A 608 -30.97 10.07 10.13
C GLY A 608 -31.39 11.32 10.90
N ASN A 609 -31.63 12.43 10.20
CA ASN A 609 -32.09 13.68 10.83
C ASN A 609 -33.60 13.63 11.12
N GLY A 610 -34.00 14.09 12.30
CA GLY A 610 -35.38 14.11 12.77
C GLY A 610 -36.06 15.46 12.59
N THR A 611 -37.34 15.47 12.21
CA THR A 611 -38.17 16.68 12.13
C THR A 611 -39.58 16.44 12.65
N ALA A 612 -40.26 17.45 13.18
CA ALA A 612 -41.62 17.28 13.69
C ALA A 612 -42.45 18.57 13.71
N SER A 613 -43.78 18.43 13.66
CA SER A 613 -44.74 19.49 13.96
C SER A 613 -45.77 19.01 14.98
N SER A 614 -45.85 19.71 16.12
CA SER A 614 -46.72 19.35 17.25
C SER A 614 -48.16 19.83 17.08
N ASN A 615 -48.38 21.04 16.56
CA ASN A 615 -49.70 21.68 16.44
C ASN A 615 -50.58 21.59 17.72
N GLY A 616 -49.96 21.65 18.90
CA GLY A 616 -50.60 21.51 20.22
C GLY A 616 -50.66 20.10 20.79
N SER A 617 -50.15 19.10 20.07
CA SER A 617 -49.99 17.71 20.51
C SER A 617 -48.69 17.50 21.30
N THR A 618 -48.58 16.37 22.00
CA THR A 618 -47.31 15.92 22.61
C THR A 618 -46.47 15.21 21.54
N VAL A 619 -45.22 15.63 21.35
CA VAL A 619 -44.30 14.95 20.43
C VAL A 619 -42.97 14.68 21.10
N TYR A 620 -42.54 13.42 21.10
CA TYR A 620 -41.21 12.99 21.51
C TYR A 620 -40.37 12.73 20.27
N LEU A 621 -39.30 13.50 20.07
CA LEU A 621 -38.38 13.38 18.93
C LEU A 621 -36.97 13.03 19.43
N ALA A 622 -36.45 11.90 18.98
CA ALA A 622 -35.28 11.26 19.58
C ALA A 622 -34.28 10.74 18.56
N GLY A 623 -32.98 10.90 18.84
CA GLY A 623 -31.93 10.41 17.94
C GLY A 623 -31.95 8.88 17.71
N LEU A 624 -32.38 8.07 18.67
CA LEU A 624 -32.48 6.60 18.53
C LEU A 624 -33.91 6.08 18.71
N VAL A 625 -34.56 6.34 19.87
CA VAL A 625 -35.84 5.71 20.24
C VAL A 625 -36.87 6.74 20.72
N GLY A 626 -38.04 6.85 20.08
CA GLY A 626 -39.08 7.81 20.49
C GLY A 626 -39.64 7.53 21.89
N ASN A 627 -39.98 6.28 22.17
CA ASN A 627 -40.47 5.80 23.47
C ASN A 627 -39.86 4.44 23.83
N ASN A 628 -39.18 4.33 24.98
CA ASN A 628 -38.67 3.06 25.53
C ASN A 628 -39.46 2.70 26.80
N SER A 629 -40.46 1.82 26.67
CA SER A 629 -41.39 1.52 27.77
C SER A 629 -41.97 0.10 27.68
N GLY A 630 -41.78 -0.70 28.71
CA GLY A 630 -42.25 -2.10 28.78
C GLY A 630 -41.32 -2.95 29.65
N SER A 631 -41.74 -4.18 29.97
CA SER A 631 -40.91 -5.13 30.74
C SER A 631 -39.74 -5.72 29.94
N GLY A 632 -39.84 -5.73 28.61
CA GLY A 632 -38.76 -6.10 27.70
C GLY A 632 -37.94 -4.92 27.17
N ALA A 633 -38.29 -3.68 27.54
CA ALA A 633 -37.76 -2.46 26.93
C ALA A 633 -36.30 -2.24 27.33
N LEU A 634 -35.37 -2.57 26.43
CA LEU A 634 -33.93 -2.51 26.66
C LEU A 634 -33.19 -1.83 25.50
N ILE A 635 -32.23 -0.95 25.83
CA ILE A 635 -31.35 -0.26 24.86
C ILE A 635 -29.89 -0.43 25.29
N TYR A 636 -29.13 -1.21 24.54
CA TYR A 636 -27.76 -1.60 24.90
C TYR A 636 -26.79 -1.45 23.71
N TYR A 637 -25.54 -1.04 23.99
CA TYR A 637 -24.46 -0.96 22.99
C TYR A 637 -24.86 -0.20 21.70
N SER A 638 -25.69 0.83 21.84
CA SER A 638 -26.36 1.48 20.70
C SER A 638 -26.09 2.98 20.67
N TYR A 639 -26.13 3.62 19.49
CA TYR A 639 -25.82 5.05 19.39
C TYR A 639 -26.60 5.86 18.36
N ALA A 640 -26.66 7.18 18.56
CA ALA A 640 -27.27 8.10 17.61
C ALA A 640 -26.42 9.36 17.33
N THR A 641 -26.49 9.87 16.09
CA THR A 641 -25.79 11.08 15.65
C THR A 641 -26.68 12.06 14.87
N GLY A 642 -27.89 11.66 14.49
CA GLY A 642 -28.81 12.49 13.71
C GLY A 642 -29.27 13.75 14.43
N LEU A 643 -29.42 14.85 13.70
CA LEU A 643 -29.88 16.13 14.22
C LEU A 643 -31.32 16.03 14.74
N VAL A 644 -31.56 16.53 15.95
CA VAL A 644 -32.90 16.80 16.49
C VAL A 644 -33.05 18.30 16.79
N PRO A 645 -34.03 19.01 16.20
CA PRO A 645 -34.23 20.45 16.44
C PRO A 645 -34.49 20.84 17.90
N SER A 646 -34.44 22.14 18.19
CA SER A 646 -34.73 22.70 19.51
C SER A 646 -36.18 22.44 19.95
N ALA A 647 -36.34 21.97 21.20
CA ALA A 647 -37.64 21.75 21.83
C ALA A 647 -38.49 23.03 21.95
N GLY A 648 -39.82 22.89 21.91
CA GLY A 648 -40.77 24.00 22.03
C GLY A 648 -42.20 23.63 21.62
N GLY A 649 -43.21 24.34 22.15
CA GLY A 649 -44.60 24.22 21.67
C GLY A 649 -45.23 22.81 21.73
N GLY A 650 -44.84 21.97 22.70
CA GLY A 650 -45.28 20.57 22.81
C GLY A 650 -44.32 19.53 22.21
N LEU A 651 -43.25 19.98 21.54
CA LEU A 651 -42.15 19.14 21.07
C LEU A 651 -41.08 18.99 22.15
N TYR A 652 -40.81 17.74 22.55
CA TYR A 652 -39.77 17.31 23.47
C TYR A 652 -38.66 16.62 22.65
N THR A 653 -37.44 17.19 22.63
CA THR A 653 -36.33 16.66 21.80
C THR A 653 -35.17 16.11 22.63
N SER A 654 -34.52 15.07 22.11
CA SER A 654 -33.48 14.31 22.82
C SER A 654 -32.49 13.62 21.88
N GLY A 655 -31.23 13.52 22.30
CA GLY A 655 -30.17 12.92 21.49
C GLY A 655 -30.22 11.39 21.42
N LEU A 656 -30.88 10.71 22.37
CA LEU A 656 -30.95 9.25 22.43
C LEU A 656 -32.39 8.72 22.53
N VAL A 657 -33.14 9.04 23.59
CA VAL A 657 -34.48 8.48 23.83
C VAL A 657 -35.50 9.56 24.23
N GLY A 658 -36.66 9.61 23.58
CA GLY A 658 -37.66 10.64 23.85
C GLY A 658 -38.23 10.53 25.27
N THR A 659 -38.94 9.43 25.52
CA THR A 659 -39.40 9.05 26.87
C THR A 659 -38.85 7.68 27.25
N ASN A 660 -38.30 7.52 28.46
CA ASN A 660 -37.73 6.25 28.94
C ASN A 660 -38.25 5.81 30.32
N SER A 661 -38.95 4.68 30.35
CA SER A 661 -39.25 3.90 31.57
C SER A 661 -38.66 2.48 31.54
N GLY A 662 -38.00 2.09 30.45
CA GLY A 662 -37.26 0.84 30.31
C GLY A 662 -35.81 0.91 30.80
N SER A 663 -35.07 -0.18 30.56
CA SER A 663 -33.64 -0.28 30.86
C SER A 663 -32.78 0.26 29.72
N MET A 664 -31.64 0.86 30.06
CA MET A 664 -30.62 1.23 29.08
C MET A 664 -29.22 1.21 29.71
N ALA A 665 -28.19 0.91 28.92
CA ALA A 665 -26.79 1.01 29.33
C ALA A 665 -25.83 1.03 28.13
N ALA A 666 -24.59 1.45 28.36
CA ALA A 666 -23.47 1.41 27.40
C ALA A 666 -23.81 2.03 26.03
N SER A 667 -24.71 3.01 26.02
CA SER A 667 -25.31 3.61 24.83
C SER A 667 -25.10 5.13 24.83
N PHE A 668 -24.92 5.70 23.64
CA PHE A 668 -24.32 7.04 23.50
C PHE A 668 -25.01 7.88 22.41
N TRP A 669 -24.90 9.20 22.52
CA TRP A 669 -25.25 10.08 21.40
C TRP A 669 -24.20 11.16 21.21
N ASP A 670 -24.05 11.61 19.97
CA ASP A 670 -23.17 12.73 19.64
C ASP A 670 -23.86 14.06 20.00
N THR A 671 -23.35 14.77 21.01
CA THR A 671 -23.89 16.06 21.47
C THR A 671 -23.63 17.22 20.52
N THR A 672 -22.72 17.04 19.56
CA THR A 672 -22.29 18.03 18.57
C THR A 672 -23.19 17.97 17.34
N THR A 673 -23.41 16.77 16.78
CA THR A 673 -24.22 16.60 15.56
C THR A 673 -25.72 16.50 15.85
N SER A 674 -26.13 15.93 16.99
CA SER A 674 -27.55 15.88 17.36
C SER A 674 -28.14 17.24 17.74
N GLY A 675 -27.30 18.24 18.00
CA GLY A 675 -27.70 19.57 18.45
C GLY A 675 -28.13 19.64 19.92
N THR A 676 -28.01 18.56 20.70
CA THR A 676 -28.48 18.52 22.10
C THR A 676 -27.58 17.74 23.07
N SER A 677 -27.39 18.31 24.26
CA SER A 677 -26.77 17.64 25.41
C SER A 677 -27.77 16.85 26.27
N LEU A 678 -29.05 16.80 25.89
CA LEU A 678 -30.10 16.08 26.61
C LEU A 678 -30.33 14.69 25.99
N GLY A 679 -29.90 13.64 26.69
CA GLY A 679 -30.03 12.26 26.21
C GLY A 679 -31.44 11.69 26.27
N VAL A 680 -32.18 12.03 27.32
CA VAL A 680 -33.57 11.63 27.55
C VAL A 680 -34.41 12.85 27.85
N ALA A 681 -35.54 13.05 27.15
CA ALA A 681 -36.40 14.20 27.41
C ALA A 681 -37.32 13.99 28.62
N THR A 682 -37.83 12.77 28.84
CA THR A 682 -38.56 12.40 30.07
C THR A 682 -38.17 11.00 30.55
N GLY A 683 -37.93 10.86 31.87
CA GLY A 683 -37.57 9.57 32.49
C GLY A 683 -36.09 9.41 32.81
N SER A 684 -35.58 8.18 32.77
CA SER A 684 -34.21 7.82 33.21
C SER A 684 -33.21 7.79 32.07
N ILE A 685 -31.96 8.22 32.33
CA ILE A 685 -30.79 8.11 31.42
C ILE A 685 -29.68 7.22 32.02
N SER A 686 -30.00 6.38 33.00
CA SER A 686 -29.01 5.55 33.71
C SER A 686 -28.12 4.75 32.76
N GLY A 687 -26.82 4.64 33.07
CA GLY A 687 -25.85 3.86 32.29
C GLY A 687 -25.53 4.36 30.87
N SER A 688 -26.08 5.50 30.44
CA SER A 688 -25.95 6.04 29.07
C SER A 688 -25.62 7.55 29.11
N ARG A 689 -24.93 8.09 28.08
CA ARG A 689 -24.39 9.47 28.16
C ARG A 689 -23.98 10.07 26.79
N GLY A 690 -23.91 11.40 26.72
CA GLY A 690 -23.58 12.15 25.50
C GLY A 690 -22.09 12.44 25.37
N MET A 691 -21.54 12.27 24.17
CA MET A 691 -20.13 12.45 23.82
C MET A 691 -19.98 13.45 22.67
N ALA A 692 -18.86 14.14 22.54
CA ALA A 692 -18.60 14.96 21.34
C ALA A 692 -18.18 14.07 20.15
N THR A 693 -18.22 14.58 18.91
CA THR A 693 -17.84 13.80 17.72
C THR A 693 -16.45 13.17 17.83
N ALA A 694 -15.45 13.93 18.28
CA ALA A 694 -14.10 13.40 18.46
C ALA A 694 -14.01 12.30 19.55
N ASP A 695 -14.90 12.31 20.54
CA ASP A 695 -15.00 11.25 21.55
C ASP A 695 -15.74 10.01 20.99
N MET A 696 -16.80 10.22 20.20
CA MET A 696 -17.54 9.17 19.51
C MET A 696 -16.70 8.49 18.41
N GLN A 697 -15.67 9.17 17.91
CA GLN A 697 -14.69 8.62 16.98
C GLN A 697 -13.45 8.01 17.67
N ASN A 698 -13.40 7.93 19.01
CA ASN A 698 -12.24 7.40 19.74
C ASN A 698 -12.50 5.98 20.25
N VAL A 699 -11.78 5.00 19.71
CA VAL A 699 -11.94 3.56 20.00
C VAL A 699 -11.78 3.20 21.49
N LEU A 700 -10.98 3.96 22.24
CA LEU A 700 -10.76 3.74 23.67
C LEU A 700 -12.01 4.02 24.52
N ASN A 701 -12.91 4.88 24.05
CA ASN A 701 -14.13 5.22 24.76
C ASN A 701 -15.15 4.07 24.77
N TYR A 702 -14.96 3.02 23.97
CA TYR A 702 -15.84 1.85 23.86
C TYR A 702 -15.30 0.60 24.60
N THR A 703 -14.01 0.59 24.93
CA THR A 703 -13.27 -0.59 25.45
C THR A 703 -12.48 -0.35 26.74
N GLY A 704 -12.32 0.90 27.17
CA GLY A 704 -11.70 1.29 28.44
C GLY A 704 -12.57 2.25 29.25
N ALA A 705 -12.14 2.60 30.47
CA ALA A 705 -12.77 3.64 31.27
C ALA A 705 -12.09 4.98 31.02
N THR A 706 -12.83 6.01 30.60
CA THR A 706 -12.32 7.32 30.21
C THR A 706 -13.20 8.45 30.75
N ALA A 707 -12.66 9.67 30.89
CA ALA A 707 -13.48 10.83 31.28
C ALA A 707 -14.66 11.06 30.29
N ALA A 708 -14.41 10.84 29.00
CA ALA A 708 -15.40 10.95 27.93
C ALA A 708 -16.53 9.91 28.01
N ASN A 709 -16.31 8.73 28.63
CA ASN A 709 -17.37 7.77 28.93
C ASN A 709 -17.80 7.71 30.41
N GLY A 710 -17.41 8.71 31.21
CA GLY A 710 -17.81 8.80 32.63
C GLY A 710 -17.03 7.87 33.57
N ASN A 711 -15.88 7.36 33.12
CA ASN A 711 -14.98 6.45 33.82
C ASN A 711 -15.58 5.05 34.06
N VAL A 712 -16.39 4.57 33.11
CA VAL A 712 -16.97 3.22 33.12
C VAL A 712 -16.60 2.54 31.80
N ASN A 713 -16.02 1.34 31.85
CA ASN A 713 -15.78 0.58 30.63
C ASN A 713 -17.13 0.10 30.04
N PRO A 714 -17.52 0.52 28.82
CA PRO A 714 -18.79 0.10 28.24
C PRO A 714 -18.78 -1.35 27.74
N GLY A 715 -17.60 -1.91 27.43
CA GLY A 715 -17.44 -3.31 27.04
C GLY A 715 -18.04 -3.67 25.67
N TRP A 716 -17.89 -2.81 24.66
CA TRP A 716 -18.35 -3.11 23.29
C TRP A 716 -17.47 -4.19 22.65
N ASP A 717 -18.09 -5.16 21.95
CA ASP A 717 -17.35 -6.20 21.23
C ASP A 717 -16.80 -5.67 19.89
N LEU A 718 -15.56 -5.17 19.94
CA LEU A 718 -14.81 -4.73 18.76
C LEU A 718 -14.14 -5.87 17.97
N THR A 719 -14.37 -7.13 18.36
CA THR A 719 -13.82 -8.30 17.66
C THR A 719 -14.82 -8.83 16.64
N ASN A 720 -16.06 -9.04 17.08
CA ASN A 720 -17.09 -9.73 16.29
C ASN A 720 -18.18 -8.79 15.76
N ILE A 721 -18.51 -7.71 16.48
CA ILE A 721 -19.71 -6.91 16.21
C ILE A 721 -19.38 -5.53 15.63
N TRP A 722 -18.46 -4.80 16.25
CA TRP A 722 -18.18 -3.40 15.93
C TRP A 722 -16.76 -3.19 15.41
N ASP A 723 -16.55 -2.22 14.53
CA ASP A 723 -15.23 -1.75 14.09
C ASP A 723 -15.14 -0.22 14.23
N VAL A 724 -13.96 0.31 14.57
CA VAL A 724 -13.80 1.76 14.84
C VAL A 724 -12.48 2.27 14.28
N TYR A 725 -12.54 3.04 13.20
CA TYR A 725 -11.36 3.74 12.67
C TYR A 725 -11.12 5.00 13.48
N SER A 726 -10.32 4.87 14.53
CA SER A 726 -10.15 5.90 15.55
C SER A 726 -9.69 7.24 14.97
N GLY A 727 -10.49 8.29 15.19
CA GLY A 727 -10.30 9.64 14.64
C GLY A 727 -10.95 9.89 13.27
N TYR A 728 -11.56 8.86 12.65
CA TYR A 728 -12.18 8.95 11.33
C TYR A 728 -13.67 8.56 11.33
N THR A 729 -14.06 7.51 12.05
CA THR A 729 -15.42 6.96 12.00
C THR A 729 -16.05 6.81 13.37
N TYR A 730 -17.39 6.90 13.41
CA TYR A 730 -18.19 6.28 14.46
C TYR A 730 -18.01 4.75 14.43
N PRO A 731 -18.50 4.01 15.44
CA PRO A 731 -18.54 2.54 15.38
C PRO A 731 -19.36 2.05 14.17
N LEU A 732 -18.80 1.11 13.42
CA LEU A 732 -19.39 0.48 12.23
C LEU A 732 -19.69 -0.99 12.52
N LEU A 733 -20.80 -1.51 12.01
CA LEU A 733 -21.22 -2.89 12.25
C LEU A 733 -20.51 -3.86 11.30
N ARG A 734 -19.69 -4.77 11.84
CA ARG A 734 -18.87 -5.73 11.08
C ARG A 734 -19.69 -6.62 10.16
N SER A 735 -20.96 -6.84 10.46
CA SER A 735 -21.91 -7.64 9.65
C SER A 735 -22.16 -7.13 8.23
N PHE A 736 -21.86 -5.86 7.93
CA PHE A 736 -22.00 -5.29 6.58
C PHE A 736 -20.66 -4.98 5.90
N MET A 737 -19.54 -5.41 6.51
CA MET A 737 -18.19 -5.03 6.13
C MET A 737 -17.40 -6.27 5.70
N THR A 738 -16.58 -6.12 4.66
CA THR A 738 -15.84 -7.26 4.05
C THR A 738 -14.38 -7.32 4.54
N PRO A 739 -13.79 -8.50 4.84
CA PRO A 739 -12.40 -8.56 5.29
C PRO A 739 -11.41 -8.09 4.21
N LEU A 740 -10.52 -7.15 4.55
CA LEU A 740 -9.46 -6.65 3.66
C LEU A 740 -8.11 -6.66 4.41
N THR A 741 -7.08 -7.23 3.82
CA THR A 741 -5.72 -7.13 4.35
C THR A 741 -4.94 -6.07 3.58
N VAL A 742 -4.40 -5.07 4.28
CA VAL A 742 -3.57 -3.99 3.72
C VAL A 742 -2.12 -4.20 4.18
N THR A 743 -1.22 -4.39 3.24
CA THR A 743 0.22 -4.58 3.50
C THR A 743 1.00 -3.35 3.06
N ALA A 744 1.77 -2.74 3.96
CA ALA A 744 2.75 -1.72 3.57
C ALA A 744 3.95 -2.41 2.89
N GLN A 745 4.40 -1.90 1.74
CA GLN A 745 5.48 -2.56 1.00
C GLN A 745 6.86 -2.32 1.64
N ASN A 746 7.74 -3.34 1.54
CA ASN A 746 9.12 -3.24 2.00
C ASN A 746 9.93 -2.26 1.12
N LEU A 747 10.87 -1.56 1.75
CA LEU A 747 11.79 -0.62 1.11
C LEU A 747 13.22 -0.95 1.51
N THR A 748 14.18 -0.75 0.60
CA THR A 748 15.61 -0.92 0.89
C THR A 748 16.38 0.21 0.24
N VAL A 749 17.18 0.92 1.05
CA VAL A 749 17.99 2.07 0.63
C VAL A 749 19.41 1.95 1.17
N THR A 750 20.33 2.74 0.63
CA THR A 750 21.68 2.91 1.20
C THR A 750 21.71 4.17 2.06
N TYR A 751 22.47 4.16 3.15
CA TYR A 751 22.67 5.29 4.05
C TYR A 751 23.11 6.55 3.28
N SER A 752 22.44 7.67 3.56
CA SER A 752 22.59 8.94 2.84
C SER A 752 22.77 10.15 3.76
N ALA A 753 22.85 9.93 5.08
CA ALA A 753 22.74 10.94 6.15
C ALA A 753 21.44 11.80 6.13
N LEU A 754 20.46 11.47 5.28
CA LEU A 754 19.15 12.12 5.24
C LEU A 754 18.09 11.27 5.96
N ALA A 755 17.05 11.93 6.47
CA ALA A 755 15.91 11.28 7.08
C ALA A 755 14.99 10.66 6.02
N ASN A 756 14.72 9.36 6.12
CA ASN A 756 13.75 8.70 5.25
C ASN A 756 12.32 8.97 5.72
N ALA A 757 11.41 9.17 4.78
CA ALA A 757 9.98 9.37 5.03
C ALA A 757 9.16 8.07 5.05
N GLY A 758 9.77 6.92 4.72
CA GLY A 758 9.18 5.58 4.84
C GLY A 758 7.97 5.29 3.95
N ASP A 759 7.60 6.22 3.07
CA ASP A 759 6.30 6.33 2.40
C ASP A 759 6.31 5.96 0.91
N ALA A 760 7.47 6.07 0.25
CA ALA A 760 7.66 5.82 -1.17
C ALA A 760 7.30 4.39 -1.64
N SER A 761 7.12 3.43 -0.72
CA SER A 761 6.79 2.03 -1.04
C SER A 761 5.34 1.83 -1.51
N GLY A 762 4.41 2.68 -1.08
CA GLY A 762 2.98 2.45 -1.26
C GLY A 762 2.42 1.24 -0.48
N ILE A 763 1.16 0.89 -0.76
CA ILE A 763 0.43 -0.22 -0.14
C ILE A 763 -0.05 -1.23 -1.20
N ALA A 764 -0.11 -2.50 -0.79
CA ALA A 764 -0.78 -3.57 -1.53
C ALA A 764 -1.94 -4.12 -0.70
N CYS A 765 -2.98 -4.62 -1.35
CA CYS A 765 -4.13 -5.24 -0.69
C CYS A 765 -4.23 -6.74 -1.01
N SER A 766 -5.00 -7.50 -0.23
CA SER A 766 -5.30 -8.92 -0.52
C SER A 766 -5.98 -9.14 -1.87
N THR A 767 -6.59 -8.09 -2.45
CA THR A 767 -7.13 -8.01 -3.81
C THR A 767 -6.09 -7.65 -4.88
N GLY A 768 -4.80 -7.60 -4.53
CA GLY A 768 -3.74 -7.00 -5.34
C GLY A 768 -3.77 -5.47 -5.23
N THR A 769 -4.53 -4.82 -6.12
CA THR A 769 -4.80 -3.38 -6.02
C THR A 769 -5.81 -3.09 -4.92
N CYS A 770 -5.58 -2.05 -4.11
CA CYS A 770 -6.55 -1.63 -3.10
C CYS A 770 -7.81 -1.01 -3.74
N PRO A 771 -9.00 -1.22 -3.15
CA PRO A 771 -10.25 -0.63 -3.64
C PRO A 771 -10.25 0.90 -3.64
N THR A 772 -11.09 1.50 -4.50
CA THR A 772 -11.31 2.96 -4.57
C THR A 772 -12.63 3.41 -3.94
N GLN A 773 -13.60 2.49 -3.84
CA GLN A 773 -14.88 2.72 -3.14
C GLN A 773 -14.76 2.24 -1.71
N ASN A 774 -15.34 2.99 -0.76
CA ASN A 774 -15.47 2.64 0.66
C ASN A 774 -14.14 2.31 1.37
N PHE A 775 -13.01 2.66 0.75
CA PHE A 775 -11.65 2.51 1.28
C PHE A 775 -10.94 3.87 1.15
N PHE A 776 -10.52 4.41 2.28
CA PHE A 776 -9.98 5.76 2.37
C PHE A 776 -8.57 5.70 2.97
N ASN A 777 -7.59 6.23 2.24
CA ASN A 777 -6.23 6.32 2.74
C ASN A 777 -6.18 7.35 3.88
N ALA A 778 -5.80 6.91 5.09
CA ALA A 778 -5.52 7.84 6.17
C ALA A 778 -4.19 8.56 5.88
N SER A 779 -3.95 9.70 6.53
CA SER A 779 -2.88 10.62 6.13
C SER A 779 -1.48 10.14 6.53
N GLY A 780 -0.92 9.22 5.73
CA GLY A 780 0.48 8.84 5.72
C GLY A 780 0.83 7.51 6.37
N PHE A 781 2.10 7.14 6.24
CA PHE A 781 2.71 6.01 6.93
C PHE A 781 3.23 6.42 8.32
N SER A 782 3.28 5.45 9.23
CA SER A 782 3.78 5.60 10.59
C SER A 782 4.73 4.46 10.96
N GLY A 783 5.14 4.35 12.22
CA GLY A 783 6.12 3.35 12.68
C GLY A 783 7.53 3.92 12.81
N THR A 784 8.52 3.06 13.01
CA THR A 784 9.91 3.50 13.29
C THR A 784 10.67 3.92 12.04
N SER A 785 10.11 3.74 10.83
CA SER A 785 10.68 4.27 9.59
C SER A 785 10.66 5.80 9.50
N GLN A 786 9.75 6.47 10.23
CA GLN A 786 9.50 7.89 10.05
C GLN A 786 10.62 8.72 10.68
N GLY A 787 11.46 9.32 9.84
CA GLY A 787 12.66 10.02 10.27
C GLY A 787 13.89 9.12 10.43
N ALA A 788 13.84 7.87 9.96
CA ALA A 788 14.97 6.94 10.04
C ALA A 788 16.16 7.43 9.18
N THR A 789 17.27 7.76 9.84
CA THR A 789 18.51 8.23 9.23
C THR A 789 19.60 7.15 9.17
N ASN A 790 19.79 6.41 10.27
CA ASN A 790 20.90 5.48 10.48
C ASN A 790 20.68 4.10 9.85
N VAL A 791 21.73 3.29 9.79
CA VAL A 791 21.63 1.88 9.38
C VAL A 791 20.77 1.08 10.36
N GLY A 792 19.89 0.24 9.82
CA GLY A 792 19.00 -0.59 10.61
C GLY A 792 17.83 -1.16 9.81
N THR A 793 16.94 -1.86 10.52
CA THR A 793 15.63 -2.28 10.01
C THR A 793 14.55 -1.58 10.82
N TYR A 794 13.65 -0.90 10.12
CA TYR A 794 12.62 -0.04 10.69
C TYR A 794 11.24 -0.49 10.21
N VAL A 795 10.21 -0.30 11.03
CA VAL A 795 8.85 -0.77 10.74
C VAL A 795 8.05 0.31 10.04
N ILE A 796 7.45 -0.03 8.89
CA ILE A 796 6.53 0.81 8.12
C ILE A 796 5.10 0.34 8.42
N ASN A 797 4.32 1.16 9.12
CA ASN A 797 2.89 0.92 9.35
C ASN A 797 2.06 1.74 8.36
N SER A 798 1.20 1.09 7.58
CA SER A 798 0.14 1.77 6.82
C SER A 798 -1.02 2.18 7.74
N SER A 799 -1.85 3.12 7.28
CA SER A 799 -3.11 3.49 7.93
C SER A 799 -4.19 3.76 6.88
N ALA A 800 -5.43 3.34 7.16
CA ALA A 800 -6.59 3.52 6.29
C ALA A 800 -7.88 3.44 7.12
N TYR A 801 -9.00 3.86 6.53
CA TYR A 801 -10.33 3.70 7.11
C TYR A 801 -11.38 3.33 6.07
N SER A 802 -12.55 2.92 6.53
CA SER A 802 -13.70 2.48 5.73
C SER A 802 -14.98 3.17 6.21
N ASP A 803 -16.05 3.12 5.41
CA ASP A 803 -17.41 3.32 5.88
C ASP A 803 -18.12 1.97 6.16
N GLN A 804 -19.41 2.04 6.52
CA GLN A 804 -20.24 0.90 6.92
C GLN A 804 -20.39 -0.19 5.83
N GLN A 805 -20.27 0.16 4.55
CA GLN A 805 -20.47 -0.76 3.42
C GLN A 805 -19.13 -1.14 2.76
N GLY A 806 -18.00 -0.91 3.44
CA GLY A 806 -16.67 -1.22 2.95
C GLY A 806 -16.05 -2.44 3.62
N TYR A 807 -15.03 -2.20 4.43
CA TYR A 807 -14.02 -3.18 4.82
C TYR A 807 -13.69 -3.20 6.31
N VAL A 808 -13.51 -4.40 6.86
CA VAL A 808 -12.76 -4.62 8.12
C VAL A 808 -11.29 -4.75 7.74
N ILE A 809 -10.48 -3.72 8.05
CA ILE A 809 -9.11 -3.62 7.55
C ILE A 809 -8.12 -4.23 8.56
N THR A 810 -7.41 -5.28 8.14
CA THR A 810 -6.27 -5.85 8.85
C THR A 810 -4.97 -5.28 8.28
N PHE A 811 -4.17 -4.59 9.10
CA PHE A 811 -2.89 -4.02 8.67
C PHE A 811 -1.73 -5.00 8.88
N VAL A 812 -0.93 -5.19 7.84
CA VAL A 812 0.35 -5.92 7.88
C VAL A 812 1.49 -4.91 7.67
N PRO A 813 2.42 -4.78 8.62
CA PRO A 813 3.51 -3.81 8.51
C PRO A 813 4.57 -4.27 7.49
N GLY A 814 5.15 -3.30 6.80
CA GLY A 814 6.34 -3.45 5.98
C GLY A 814 7.61 -3.11 6.74
N SER A 815 8.76 -3.24 6.08
CA SER A 815 10.06 -2.88 6.64
C SER A 815 10.87 -1.96 5.72
N LEU A 816 11.49 -0.94 6.32
CA LEU A 816 12.52 -0.10 5.72
C LEU A 816 13.88 -0.62 6.18
N VAL A 817 14.70 -1.10 5.24
CA VAL A 817 16.10 -1.49 5.50
C VAL A 817 17.02 -0.38 5.00
N ILE A 818 17.82 0.19 5.90
CA ILE A 818 18.88 1.15 5.56
C ILE A 818 20.22 0.40 5.64
N ASN A 819 20.82 0.14 4.48
CA ASN A 819 22.12 -0.52 4.35
C ASN A 819 23.29 0.48 4.54
N PRO A 820 24.46 0.04 5.06
CA PRO A 820 25.63 0.91 5.16
C PRO A 820 26.09 1.49 3.82
N ALA A 821 26.53 2.74 3.84
CA ALA A 821 27.31 3.33 2.76
C ALA A 821 28.74 2.77 2.76
N THR A 822 29.52 2.96 1.69
CA THR A 822 30.94 2.56 1.65
C THR A 822 31.85 3.78 1.73
N LEU A 823 32.65 3.85 2.80
CA LEU A 823 33.68 4.87 2.98
C LEU A 823 35.04 4.32 2.55
N THR A 824 35.75 5.03 1.68
CA THR A 824 37.14 4.71 1.34
C THR A 824 38.09 5.50 2.24
N VAL A 825 39.05 4.81 2.86
CA VAL A 825 40.08 5.33 3.75
C VAL A 825 41.44 5.12 3.10
N THR A 826 42.17 6.20 2.84
CA THR A 826 43.42 6.16 2.08
C THR A 826 44.59 6.67 2.94
N ALA A 827 45.66 5.88 3.05
CA ALA A 827 46.91 6.36 3.64
C ALA A 827 47.75 7.10 2.59
N GLY A 828 48.25 8.28 2.95
CA GLY A 828 49.21 9.01 2.12
C GLY A 828 50.59 8.34 2.08
N ASN A 829 51.39 8.66 1.06
CA ASN A 829 52.80 8.27 1.01
C ASN A 829 53.63 9.14 1.97
N ALA A 830 54.71 8.58 2.52
CA ALA A 830 55.62 9.28 3.42
C ALA A 830 57.08 8.84 3.20
N SER A 831 58.04 9.54 3.80
CA SER A 831 59.46 9.18 3.75
C SER A 831 60.23 9.55 5.02
N ARG A 832 61.40 8.92 5.21
CA ARG A 832 62.39 9.28 6.24
C ARG A 832 63.76 8.71 5.90
N SER A 833 64.81 9.21 6.54
CA SER A 833 66.11 8.52 6.55
C SER A 833 66.09 7.23 7.39
N TYR A 834 67.07 6.36 7.14
CA TYR A 834 67.42 5.25 8.02
C TYR A 834 67.71 5.72 9.46
N GLY A 835 67.37 4.91 10.47
CA GLY A 835 67.52 5.24 11.89
C GLY A 835 66.55 6.27 12.47
N GLN A 836 65.86 7.06 11.63
CA GLN A 836 64.83 7.98 12.10
C GLN A 836 63.54 7.23 12.49
N ALA A 837 62.74 7.82 13.39
CA ALA A 837 61.41 7.30 13.72
C ALA A 837 60.46 7.38 12.52
N ASN A 838 59.48 6.46 12.44
CA ASN A 838 58.44 6.53 11.40
C ASN A 838 57.62 7.83 11.53
N PRO A 839 57.29 8.50 10.41
CA PRO A 839 56.39 9.65 10.44
C PRO A 839 54.95 9.23 10.76
N THR A 840 54.24 10.04 11.53
CA THR A 840 52.80 9.86 11.77
C THR A 840 52.01 10.21 10.51
N VAL A 841 51.31 9.23 9.93
CA VAL A 841 50.51 9.41 8.71
C VAL A 841 49.03 9.49 9.08
N VAL A 842 48.40 10.63 8.76
CA VAL A 842 46.95 10.83 8.90
C VAL A 842 46.28 10.38 7.59
N PRO A 843 45.29 9.48 7.63
CA PRO A 843 44.59 9.03 6.42
C PRO A 843 43.58 10.08 5.93
N THR A 844 43.32 10.07 4.62
CA THR A 844 42.24 10.83 3.98
C THR A 844 41.03 9.93 3.71
N TYR A 845 39.88 10.54 3.45
CA TYR A 845 38.58 9.87 3.33
C TYR A 845 37.84 10.31 2.08
N SER A 846 37.11 9.40 1.43
CA SER A 846 36.13 9.72 0.38
C SER A 846 34.89 8.82 0.50
N GLY A 847 33.71 9.38 0.22
CA GLY A 847 32.42 8.67 0.35
C GLY A 847 31.64 8.91 1.65
N PHE A 848 31.96 9.97 2.43
CA PHE A 848 31.03 10.45 3.47
C PHE A 848 29.77 11.03 2.81
N MET A 849 28.62 10.83 3.45
CA MET A 849 27.30 11.22 2.95
C MET A 849 26.78 12.48 3.64
N GLY A 850 26.11 13.36 2.90
CA GLY A 850 25.54 14.60 3.45
C GLY A 850 26.59 15.50 4.10
N THR A 851 26.48 15.69 5.42
CA THR A 851 27.38 16.51 6.25
C THR A 851 28.35 15.69 7.11
N ASP A 852 28.41 14.37 6.92
CA ASP A 852 29.27 13.50 7.70
C ASP A 852 30.77 13.78 7.49
N ASN A 853 31.53 13.50 8.54
CA ASN A 853 32.98 13.57 8.52
C ASN A 853 33.56 12.64 9.60
N ALA A 854 34.89 12.54 9.63
CA ALA A 854 35.60 11.60 10.48
C ALA A 854 35.42 11.79 12.00
N THR A 855 34.87 12.90 12.51
CA THR A 855 34.57 13.04 13.95
C THR A 855 33.11 12.81 14.31
N THR A 856 32.19 12.83 13.33
CA THR A 856 30.74 12.63 13.57
C THR A 856 30.27 11.23 13.21
N ALA A 857 30.87 10.63 12.16
CA ALA A 857 30.37 9.39 11.55
C ALA A 857 31.12 8.12 12.00
N LEU A 858 32.28 8.27 12.64
CA LEU A 858 33.16 7.16 13.02
C LEU A 858 33.17 6.97 14.55
N THR A 859 32.90 5.74 14.99
CA THR A 859 32.98 5.34 16.40
C THR A 859 34.37 4.86 16.81
N THR A 860 35.25 4.61 15.84
CA THR A 860 36.69 4.39 16.05
C THR A 860 37.45 4.91 14.85
N GLN A 861 38.53 5.66 15.09
CA GLN A 861 39.37 6.21 14.03
C GLN A 861 40.34 5.16 13.48
N PRO A 862 40.54 5.10 12.15
CA PRO A 862 41.56 4.24 11.57
C PRO A 862 42.95 4.67 12.02
N THR A 863 43.81 3.66 12.22
CA THR A 863 45.25 3.84 12.39
C THR A 863 45.95 3.43 11.11
N VAL A 864 46.98 4.19 10.69
CA VAL A 864 47.86 3.80 9.58
C VAL A 864 49.03 3.04 10.19
N VAL A 865 49.13 1.74 9.88
CA VAL A 865 50.20 0.87 10.37
C VAL A 865 51.23 0.59 9.28
N THR A 866 52.45 0.26 9.69
CA THR A 866 53.50 -0.26 8.80
C THR A 866 54.34 -1.29 9.55
N SER A 867 54.95 -2.23 8.82
CA SER A 867 55.91 -3.18 9.35
C SER A 867 57.31 -2.58 9.56
N ALA A 868 57.55 -1.36 9.08
CA ALA A 868 58.82 -0.66 9.28
C ALA A 868 59.03 -0.24 10.74
N VAL A 869 60.27 -0.30 11.21
CA VAL A 869 60.78 0.22 12.49
C VAL A 869 62.05 1.04 12.24
N ALA A 870 62.57 1.78 13.22
CA ALA A 870 63.74 2.65 13.04
C ALA A 870 64.98 1.93 12.43
N THR A 871 65.13 0.64 12.72
CA THR A 871 66.19 -0.25 12.21
C THR A 871 65.88 -0.91 10.86
N SER A 872 64.69 -0.72 10.28
CA SER A 872 64.33 -1.29 8.98
C SER A 872 65.22 -0.73 7.85
N PRO A 873 65.74 -1.59 6.95
CA PRO A 873 66.60 -1.17 5.85
C PRO A 873 65.96 -0.18 4.86
N VAL A 874 66.79 0.48 4.07
CA VAL A 874 66.38 1.35 2.94
C VAL A 874 65.55 0.56 1.93
N GLY A 875 64.34 1.06 1.64
CA GLY A 875 63.32 0.38 0.85
C GLY A 875 61.94 1.04 0.95
N SER A 876 60.93 0.39 0.37
CA SER A 876 59.52 0.82 0.36
C SER A 876 58.68 -0.13 1.21
N TYR A 877 57.93 0.39 2.17
CA TYR A 877 57.10 -0.37 3.12
C TYR A 877 55.65 0.09 3.03
N ALA A 878 54.69 -0.83 3.11
CA ALA A 878 53.27 -0.47 3.06
C ALA A 878 52.87 0.40 4.27
N LEU A 879 52.03 1.39 4.03
CA LEU A 879 51.29 2.17 5.00
C LEU A 879 49.82 1.80 4.87
N THR A 880 49.33 0.89 5.70
CA THR A 880 47.97 0.33 5.57
C THR A 880 47.05 0.96 6.62
N PRO A 881 45.98 1.68 6.22
CA PRO A 881 44.95 2.11 7.15
C PRO A 881 44.11 0.91 7.60
N GLN A 882 43.79 0.83 8.89
CA GLN A 882 42.99 -0.24 9.48
C GLN A 882 42.26 0.20 10.76
N GLY A 883 41.20 -0.51 11.13
CA GLY A 883 40.54 -0.36 12.44
C GLY A 883 39.53 0.79 12.57
N ALA A 884 39.10 1.39 11.45
CA ALA A 884 37.93 2.27 11.49
C ALA A 884 36.66 1.48 11.85
N ALA A 885 35.75 2.11 12.58
CA ALA A 885 34.43 1.57 12.90
C ALA A 885 33.33 2.62 12.76
N SER A 886 32.14 2.19 12.34
CA SER A 886 30.90 2.96 12.28
C SER A 886 29.72 1.99 12.23
N SER A 887 28.53 2.42 12.63
CA SER A 887 27.28 1.72 12.32
C SER A 887 26.82 1.95 10.88
N ASN A 888 27.15 3.12 10.32
CA ASN A 888 26.54 3.64 9.09
C ASN A 888 27.40 3.38 7.83
N TYR A 889 28.66 2.97 8.00
CA TYR A 889 29.62 2.78 6.92
C TYR A 889 30.34 1.43 6.98
N THR A 890 30.47 0.78 5.84
CA THR A 890 31.51 -0.23 5.56
C THR A 890 32.77 0.46 5.05
N PHE A 891 33.93 -0.18 5.24
CA PHE A 891 35.23 0.43 4.97
C PHE A 891 35.99 -0.25 3.84
N ASN A 892 36.47 0.55 2.90
CA ASN A 892 37.43 0.16 1.87
C ASN A 892 38.79 0.81 2.17
N TYR A 893 39.87 0.03 2.25
CA TYR A 893 41.17 0.52 2.71
C TYR A 893 42.19 0.56 1.57
N VAL A 894 42.74 1.76 1.30
CA VAL A 894 43.78 1.98 0.29
C VAL A 894 45.11 2.29 0.97
N SER A 895 46.13 1.47 0.72
CA SER A 895 47.45 1.61 1.34
C SER A 895 48.36 2.57 0.57
N GLY A 896 49.16 3.36 1.30
CA GLY A 896 50.27 4.15 0.77
C GLY A 896 51.62 3.43 0.92
N SER A 897 52.71 4.14 0.67
CA SER A 897 54.09 3.67 0.88
C SER A 897 54.92 4.63 1.74
N LEU A 898 55.67 4.05 2.69
CA LEU A 898 56.76 4.68 3.42
C LEU A 898 58.09 4.33 2.73
N THR A 899 58.76 5.34 2.17
CA THR A 899 60.09 5.21 1.58
C THR A 899 61.18 5.56 2.59
N ILE A 900 62.03 4.59 2.93
CA ILE A 900 63.23 4.81 3.77
C ILE A 900 64.42 5.09 2.86
N SER A 901 65.09 6.24 3.04
CA SER A 901 66.28 6.69 2.28
C SER A 901 67.59 6.56 3.07
N PRO A 902 68.77 6.48 2.40
CA PRO A 902 70.05 6.29 3.08
C PRO A 902 70.48 7.50 3.92
N GLU A 903 70.97 7.26 5.13
CA GLU A 903 71.50 8.31 6.03
C GLU A 903 72.96 8.67 5.68
N ILE A 904 73.39 9.91 5.93
CA ILE A 904 74.70 10.41 5.48
C ILE A 904 75.80 10.09 6.50
N LEU A 905 76.79 9.30 6.08
CA LEU A 905 78.05 9.10 6.80
C LEU A 905 79.10 10.09 6.31
N ALA A 906 79.31 11.15 7.09
CA ALA A 906 80.31 12.16 6.84
C ALA A 906 81.70 11.68 7.30
N MET A 907 82.63 11.58 6.35
CA MET A 907 84.07 11.41 6.59
C MET A 907 84.65 12.79 6.94
N THR A 908 85.09 12.97 8.18
CA THR A 908 85.57 14.26 8.71
C THR A 908 87.07 14.21 8.97
N ALA A 909 87.84 15.05 8.30
CA ALA A 909 89.28 15.16 8.50
C ALA A 909 89.62 15.98 9.76
N SER A 910 90.67 15.55 10.46
CA SER A 910 91.30 16.32 11.53
C SER A 910 92.10 17.47 10.93
N ALA A 911 91.85 18.71 11.37
CA ALA A 911 92.63 19.85 10.93
C ALA A 911 94.08 19.79 11.44
N THR A 912 95.04 20.14 10.58
CA THR A 912 96.48 20.08 10.90
C THR A 912 97.29 21.10 10.08
N SER A 913 98.58 21.24 10.35
CA SER A 913 99.45 22.19 9.64
C SER A 913 100.88 21.72 9.45
N SER A 914 101.56 22.32 8.47
CA SER A 914 102.99 22.17 8.19
C SER A 914 103.65 23.54 8.02
N THR A 915 104.97 23.56 7.81
CA THR A 915 105.75 24.75 7.43
C THR A 915 106.30 24.57 6.03
N TYR A 916 106.39 25.64 5.25
CA TYR A 916 106.87 25.63 3.87
C TYR A 916 108.23 24.92 3.73
N GLY A 917 108.35 24.05 2.72
CA GLY A 917 109.53 23.21 2.47
C GLY A 917 109.66 21.96 3.34
N LEU A 918 108.76 21.71 4.31
CA LEU A 918 108.81 20.51 5.17
C LEU A 918 107.81 19.42 4.73
N ALA A 919 108.13 18.17 5.11
CA ALA A 919 107.24 17.03 4.95
C ALA A 919 105.89 17.25 5.64
N LEU A 920 104.79 16.86 4.99
CA LEU A 920 103.46 16.95 5.59
C LEU A 920 103.30 15.99 6.78
N PRO A 921 102.57 16.38 7.83
CA PRO A 921 102.23 15.48 8.93
C PRO A 921 101.30 14.35 8.48
N THR A 922 101.24 13.27 9.27
CA THR A 922 100.26 12.20 9.07
C THR A 922 98.83 12.75 9.17
N LEU A 923 98.07 12.64 8.09
CA LEU A 923 96.69 13.12 8.02
C LEU A 923 95.75 12.10 8.68
N THR A 924 94.79 12.58 9.46
CA THR A 924 93.86 11.73 10.23
C THR A 924 92.43 12.27 10.14
N GLY A 925 91.46 11.52 10.67
CA GLY A 925 90.06 11.91 10.72
C GLY A 925 89.18 10.76 11.23
N TYR A 926 87.86 10.95 11.17
CA TYR A 926 86.86 10.01 11.70
C TYR A 926 85.61 9.95 10.81
N LEU A 927 84.73 8.98 11.10
CA LEU A 927 83.41 8.83 10.47
C LEU A 927 82.31 9.25 11.46
N SER A 928 81.30 9.99 10.99
CA SER A 928 80.19 10.48 11.79
C SER A 928 78.86 10.38 11.05
N GLY A 929 77.74 10.21 11.76
CA GLY A 929 76.41 9.97 11.19
C GLY A 929 75.86 8.54 11.40
N LEU A 930 76.60 7.68 12.11
CA LEU A 930 76.14 6.34 12.49
C LEU A 930 74.95 6.45 13.47
N VAL A 931 73.89 5.69 13.21
CA VAL A 931 72.65 5.65 13.99
C VAL A 931 72.34 4.21 14.43
N ASN A 932 71.27 3.98 15.21
CA ASN A 932 70.85 2.64 15.68
C ASN A 932 71.88 1.81 16.49
N GLY A 933 73.03 2.39 16.87
CA GLY A 933 74.15 1.64 17.46
C GLY A 933 75.08 0.97 16.44
N ASP A 934 74.94 1.31 15.16
CA ASP A 934 75.90 0.90 14.12
C ASP A 934 77.32 1.40 14.42
N THR A 935 78.30 0.65 13.91
CA THR A 935 79.71 1.02 13.94
C THR A 935 80.27 1.00 12.52
N GLN A 936 81.41 1.67 12.29
CA GLN A 936 82.11 1.61 11.00
C GLN A 936 82.33 0.15 10.52
N ALA A 937 82.57 -0.78 11.45
CA ALA A 937 82.80 -2.19 11.14
C ALA A 937 81.52 -3.01 10.83
N THR A 938 80.32 -2.53 11.19
CA THR A 938 79.05 -3.18 10.79
C THR A 938 78.55 -2.67 9.43
N VAL A 939 78.82 -1.40 9.10
CA VAL A 939 78.28 -0.74 7.90
C VAL A 939 79.26 -0.62 6.73
N SER A 940 80.55 -0.91 6.93
CA SER A 940 81.57 -0.75 5.88
C SER A 940 82.73 -1.75 5.98
N THR A 941 83.40 -1.96 4.84
CA THR A 941 84.68 -2.67 4.71
C THR A 941 85.74 -1.74 4.11
N GLY A 942 87.01 -2.13 4.25
CA GLY A 942 88.16 -1.30 3.89
C GLY A 942 88.72 -0.51 5.08
N THR A 943 89.47 0.54 4.81
CA THR A 943 90.15 1.35 5.84
C THR A 943 90.00 2.82 5.50
N LEU A 944 89.46 3.59 6.45
CA LEU A 944 89.28 5.03 6.27
C LEU A 944 90.66 5.71 6.21
N ASN A 945 90.97 6.31 5.07
CA ASN A 945 92.24 6.97 4.78
C ASN A 945 92.01 8.43 4.37
N PHE A 946 92.91 9.32 4.77
CA PHE A 946 92.81 10.76 4.53
C PHE A 946 94.02 11.27 3.74
N THR A 947 93.76 11.98 2.63
CA THR A 947 94.80 12.44 1.70
C THR A 947 94.59 13.90 1.30
N SER A 948 95.68 14.65 1.16
CA SER A 948 95.68 16.03 0.65
C SER A 948 96.36 16.12 -0.72
N PRO A 949 95.95 17.04 -1.61
CA PRO A 949 96.69 17.34 -2.84
C PRO A 949 97.94 18.21 -2.61
N ALA A 950 98.18 18.69 -1.37
CA ALA A 950 99.38 19.44 -1.03
C ALA A 950 100.65 18.57 -1.01
N SER A 951 101.82 19.20 -1.10
CA SER A 951 103.13 18.56 -1.06
C SER A 951 104.17 19.45 -0.38
N ILE A 952 105.43 19.00 -0.30
CA ILE A 952 106.54 19.78 0.30
C ILE A 952 106.89 21.06 -0.48
N THR A 953 106.43 21.19 -1.73
CA THR A 953 106.60 22.38 -2.58
C THR A 953 105.28 23.13 -2.79
N SER A 954 104.28 22.92 -1.93
CA SER A 954 103.05 23.71 -1.93
C SER A 954 103.26 25.01 -1.17
N ASP A 955 102.91 26.13 -1.81
CA ASP A 955 103.00 27.48 -1.26
C ASP A 955 102.12 27.70 -0.03
N VAL A 956 102.34 28.80 0.69
CA VAL A 956 101.60 29.12 1.92
C VAL A 956 100.10 29.30 1.65
N GLY A 957 99.27 28.47 2.29
CA GLY A 957 97.84 28.44 2.05
C GLY A 957 97.11 27.28 2.74
N THR A 958 95.80 27.17 2.48
CA THR A 958 94.94 26.10 3.00
C THR A 958 94.54 25.12 1.90
N TYR A 959 94.63 23.83 2.21
CA TYR A 959 94.38 22.72 1.29
C TYR A 959 93.37 21.71 1.87
N ALA A 960 92.70 21.00 0.98
CA ALA A 960 91.73 19.98 1.36
C ALA A 960 92.41 18.73 1.95
N ILE A 961 91.71 18.01 2.83
CA ILE A 961 92.04 16.64 3.26
C ILE A 961 90.80 15.77 3.01
N ASN A 962 90.84 14.96 1.95
CA ASN A 962 89.70 14.14 1.54
C ASN A 962 89.76 12.74 2.18
N GLY A 963 88.64 12.27 2.73
CA GLY A 963 88.45 10.91 3.23
C GLY A 963 88.14 9.92 2.10
N SER A 964 88.64 8.69 2.21
CA SER A 964 88.52 7.64 1.19
C SER A 964 88.72 6.24 1.79
N GLY A 965 88.60 5.19 0.97
CA GLY A 965 89.01 3.81 1.34
C GLY A 965 87.96 2.95 2.04
N LEU A 966 86.72 3.45 2.21
CA LEU A 966 85.58 2.68 2.70
C LEU A 966 84.64 2.25 1.56
N THR A 967 84.13 1.02 1.64
CA THR A 967 83.02 0.50 0.82
C THR A 967 81.89 0.08 1.75
N LEU A 968 80.66 0.55 1.53
CA LEU A 968 79.53 0.22 2.40
C LEU A 968 79.07 -1.24 2.21
N THR A 969 78.70 -1.92 3.29
CA THR A 969 78.22 -3.31 3.28
C THR A 969 76.73 -3.42 2.95
N ASN A 970 76.00 -2.31 2.99
CA ASN A 970 74.57 -2.21 2.76
C ASN A 970 74.20 -0.81 2.21
N ASN A 971 72.94 -0.64 1.81
CA ASN A 971 72.39 0.59 1.26
C ASN A 971 71.73 1.52 2.30
N ASN A 972 71.87 1.25 3.61
CA ASN A 972 71.24 2.07 4.66
C ASN A 972 71.92 3.43 4.85
N TYR A 973 73.13 3.57 4.32
CA TYR A 973 73.97 4.76 4.43
C TYR A 973 74.52 5.20 3.06
N GLN A 974 75.03 6.43 3.01
CA GLN A 974 75.78 6.98 1.88
C GLN A 974 76.99 7.78 2.38
N LEU A 975 78.15 7.65 1.73
CA LEU A 975 79.40 8.32 2.15
C LEU A 975 79.51 9.74 1.57
N ALA A 976 79.86 10.71 2.42
CA ALA A 976 80.10 12.09 2.02
C ALA A 976 81.39 12.65 2.66
N GLN A 977 81.97 13.71 2.07
CA GLN A 977 82.99 14.52 2.73
C GLN A 977 82.33 15.49 3.71
N ALA A 978 82.88 15.69 4.90
CA ALA A 978 82.45 16.79 5.77
C ALA A 978 82.88 18.15 5.15
N PRO A 979 82.06 19.22 5.22
CA PRO A 979 82.41 20.51 4.61
C PRO A 979 83.74 21.12 5.10
N SER A 980 84.12 20.85 6.35
CA SER A 980 85.40 21.29 6.94
C SER A 980 86.64 20.71 6.26
N ASN A 981 86.51 19.59 5.54
CA ASN A 981 87.61 18.91 4.86
C ASN A 981 88.31 19.80 3.83
N ALA A 982 87.60 20.76 3.23
CA ALA A 982 88.09 21.58 2.12
C ALA A 982 89.29 22.49 2.46
N MET A 983 89.51 22.80 3.75
CA MET A 983 90.59 23.69 4.22
C MET A 983 91.36 23.09 5.41
N ALA A 984 91.31 21.77 5.59
CA ALA A 984 91.79 21.10 6.81
C ALA A 984 93.32 21.01 6.95
N LEU A 985 94.11 21.32 5.92
CA LEU A 985 95.58 21.40 6.01
C LEU A 985 96.06 22.84 5.74
N THR A 986 96.83 23.44 6.67
CA THR A 986 97.46 24.76 6.47
C THR A 986 98.98 24.64 6.33
N VAL A 987 99.56 25.25 5.29
CA VAL A 987 101.01 25.43 5.15
C VAL A 987 101.40 26.84 5.59
N ASN A 988 102.34 26.96 6.54
CA ASN A 988 102.78 28.23 7.15
C ASN A 988 104.14 28.71 6.59
N PRO A 989 104.44 30.03 6.60
CA PRO A 989 105.72 30.56 6.11
C PRO A 989 106.94 30.08 6.92
N LEU A 990 108.08 29.89 6.24
CA LEU A 990 109.36 29.53 6.88
C LEU A 990 110.07 30.78 7.47
N PRO A 991 110.42 30.81 8.77
CA PRO A 991 111.05 31.98 9.40
C PRO A 991 112.54 32.12 9.03
N LEU A 992 112.95 33.35 8.69
CA LEU A 992 114.30 33.73 8.26
C LEU A 992 114.88 34.89 9.08
N THR A 993 116.21 34.88 9.27
CA THR A 993 116.99 35.83 10.08
C THR A 993 117.85 36.77 9.24
N VAL A 994 118.19 37.94 9.81
CA VAL A 994 118.83 39.09 9.13
C VAL A 994 120.10 39.54 9.84
N GLN A 995 121.10 40.00 9.09
CA GLN A 995 122.38 40.53 9.61
C GLN A 995 122.81 41.83 8.88
N VAL A 996 123.64 42.66 9.53
CA VAL A 996 124.02 44.01 9.04
C VAL A 996 125.49 44.34 9.34
N GLN A 997 126.31 44.72 8.35
CA GLN A 997 127.73 45.11 8.54
C GLN A 997 128.22 46.13 7.48
N GLY A 998 129.16 47.01 7.83
CA GLY A 998 129.80 47.94 6.88
C GLY A 998 130.85 48.88 7.51
N ASN A 999 131.45 49.78 6.73
CA ASN A 999 132.38 50.83 7.17
C ASN A 999 132.19 52.10 6.31
N LYS A 1000 132.53 53.30 6.80
CA LYS A 1000 132.51 54.55 6.02
C LYS A 1000 133.63 55.55 6.41
N VAL A 1001 133.71 56.66 5.68
CA VAL A 1001 134.56 57.82 6.00
C VAL A 1001 133.65 58.95 6.53
N TYR A 1002 134.20 59.88 7.30
CA TYR A 1002 133.47 61.00 7.91
C TYR A 1002 132.96 61.98 6.84
N ASP A 1003 131.64 61.98 6.63
CA ASP A 1003 130.91 62.86 5.70
C ASP A 1003 129.90 63.78 6.42
N GLY A 1004 129.92 63.79 7.77
CA GLY A 1004 128.96 64.51 8.60
C GLY A 1004 127.60 63.82 8.79
N THR A 1005 127.37 62.65 8.20
CA THR A 1005 126.08 61.93 8.22
C THR A 1005 126.17 60.53 8.83
N THR A 1006 125.06 60.03 9.36
CA THR A 1006 124.97 58.68 9.94
C THR A 1006 124.57 57.58 8.95
N ALA A 1007 124.21 57.90 7.71
CA ALA A 1007 123.69 56.92 6.75
C ALA A 1007 124.76 55.93 6.23
N LEU A 1008 124.34 54.70 5.90
CA LEU A 1008 125.17 53.63 5.33
C LEU A 1008 124.41 52.89 4.20
N ASN A 1009 125.02 52.82 3.01
CA ASN A 1009 124.43 52.16 1.84
C ASN A 1009 124.81 50.65 1.77
N ASN A 1010 123.83 49.80 1.43
CA ASN A 1010 123.96 48.35 1.19
C ASN A 1010 124.69 47.45 2.23
N PRO A 1011 124.35 47.49 3.54
CA PRO A 1011 124.98 46.61 4.55
C PRO A 1011 124.20 45.34 4.96
N ILE A 1012 123.03 45.02 4.38
CA ILE A 1012 122.04 44.08 4.93
C ILE A 1012 122.00 42.73 4.18
N PHE A 1013 121.94 41.61 4.93
CA PHE A 1013 121.93 40.24 4.38
C PHE A 1013 120.94 39.31 5.12
N VAL A 1014 120.55 38.20 4.49
CA VAL A 1014 119.67 37.14 5.05
C VAL A 1014 120.36 35.78 5.15
N SER A 1015 119.92 34.95 6.09
CA SER A 1015 120.34 33.55 6.23
C SER A 1015 119.16 32.57 6.22
N ASN A 1016 119.43 31.32 5.83
CA ASN A 1016 118.52 30.16 5.81
C ASN A 1016 117.38 30.16 4.75
N ALA A 1017 117.37 31.06 3.77
CA ALA A 1017 116.47 30.96 2.62
C ALA A 1017 116.73 29.67 1.81
N LEU A 1018 115.68 29.02 1.29
CA LEU A 1018 115.85 27.81 0.47
C LEU A 1018 116.48 28.19 -0.87
N SER A 1019 117.55 27.51 -1.25
CA SER A 1019 118.35 27.85 -2.44
C SER A 1019 117.62 27.68 -3.77
N THR A 1020 116.52 26.93 -3.80
CA THR A 1020 115.64 26.81 -4.97
C THR A 1020 114.72 28.02 -5.14
N ASN A 1021 114.28 28.63 -4.03
CA ASN A 1021 113.24 29.65 -3.98
C ASN A 1021 113.80 30.90 -3.25
N PRO A 1022 114.79 31.61 -3.80
CA PRO A 1022 115.49 32.69 -3.10
C PRO A 1022 114.60 33.92 -2.86
N VAL A 1023 114.90 34.66 -1.79
CA VAL A 1023 114.19 35.89 -1.40
C VAL A 1023 115.19 37.02 -1.09
N THR A 1024 114.85 38.26 -1.45
CA THR A 1024 115.71 39.44 -1.30
C THR A 1024 115.19 40.34 -0.19
N ILE A 1025 116.07 40.93 0.61
CA ILE A 1025 115.71 41.86 1.70
C ILE A 1025 115.99 43.33 1.33
N GLN A 1026 115.16 44.23 1.82
CA GLN A 1026 115.32 45.69 1.72
C GLN A 1026 115.17 46.34 3.09
N GLY A 1027 115.80 47.50 3.32
CA GLY A 1027 115.71 48.28 4.55
C GLY A 1027 116.76 49.41 4.61
N THR A 1028 116.61 50.34 5.54
CA THR A 1028 117.57 51.45 5.77
C THR A 1028 118.49 51.14 6.95
N ALA A 1029 119.76 51.54 6.86
CA ALA A 1029 120.76 51.33 7.91
C ALA A 1029 121.53 52.61 8.26
N VAL A 1030 121.71 52.86 9.56
CA VAL A 1030 122.36 54.05 10.09
C VAL A 1030 123.31 53.73 11.25
N TYR A 1031 124.39 54.50 11.36
CA TYR A 1031 125.29 54.51 12.50
C TYR A 1031 124.72 55.30 13.68
N ALA A 1032 125.07 54.88 14.91
CA ALA A 1032 124.66 55.53 16.14
C ALA A 1032 125.33 56.91 16.41
N THR A 1033 126.49 57.18 15.82
CA THR A 1033 127.23 58.45 15.91
C THR A 1033 127.75 58.87 14.55
N THR A 1034 128.11 60.15 14.40
CA THR A 1034 128.71 60.70 13.16
C THR A 1034 130.22 60.45 13.05
N ALA A 1035 130.90 60.03 14.13
CA ALA A 1035 132.33 59.69 14.13
C ALA A 1035 132.65 58.60 15.17
N GLY A 1036 133.71 57.82 14.92
CA GLY A 1036 134.23 56.82 15.86
C GLY A 1036 134.66 55.51 15.18
N LEU A 1037 135.40 54.67 15.91
CA LEU A 1037 135.66 53.28 15.54
C LEU A 1037 134.73 52.36 16.34
N GLY A 1038 134.25 51.27 15.74
CA GLY A 1038 133.33 50.32 16.37
C GLY A 1038 131.92 50.87 16.63
N VAL A 1039 131.49 51.90 15.89
CA VAL A 1039 130.18 52.53 16.02
C VAL A 1039 129.08 51.53 15.64
N GLY A 1040 128.07 51.39 16.49
CA GLY A 1040 126.93 50.51 16.23
C GLY A 1040 126.14 50.94 15.00
N ILE A 1041 125.78 49.98 14.14
CA ILE A 1041 124.87 50.13 13.02
C ILE A 1041 123.51 49.57 13.45
N ASN A 1042 122.42 50.28 13.17
CA ASN A 1042 121.06 49.74 13.27
C ASN A 1042 120.38 49.83 11.90
N ALA A 1043 119.84 48.71 11.44
CA ALA A 1043 118.91 48.67 10.32
C ALA A 1043 117.46 48.57 10.79
N SER A 1044 116.57 49.24 10.07
CA SER A 1044 115.13 49.26 10.31
C SER A 1044 114.35 49.32 8.99
N GLY A 1045 113.05 49.07 9.04
CA GLY A 1045 112.22 48.96 7.83
C GLY A 1045 112.51 47.70 7.02
N LEU A 1046 112.93 46.62 7.67
CA LEU A 1046 113.27 45.35 7.02
C LEU A 1046 112.02 44.72 6.36
N THR A 1047 112.11 44.40 5.07
CA THR A 1047 111.04 43.78 4.28
C THR A 1047 111.59 42.80 3.24
N PHE A 1048 110.82 41.75 2.90
CA PHE A 1048 111.16 40.79 1.85
C PHE A 1048 110.54 41.16 0.50
N SER A 1049 111.23 40.80 -0.57
CA SER A 1049 110.83 41.02 -1.96
C SER A 1049 111.31 39.89 -2.88
N GLY A 1050 110.41 39.42 -3.75
CA GLY A 1050 110.58 38.26 -4.63
C GLY A 1050 109.27 37.49 -4.78
N ALA A 1051 109.20 36.53 -5.71
CA ALA A 1051 107.98 35.75 -5.95
C ALA A 1051 107.52 34.96 -4.72
N HIS A 1052 108.47 34.36 -3.99
CA HIS A 1052 108.23 33.58 -2.77
C HIS A 1052 108.29 34.41 -1.48
N ALA A 1053 108.16 35.75 -1.55
CA ALA A 1053 108.28 36.60 -0.37
C ALA A 1053 107.17 36.38 0.68
N ALA A 1054 106.05 35.76 0.30
CA ALA A 1054 104.97 35.35 1.21
C ALA A 1054 105.22 33.97 1.86
N ASP A 1055 106.07 33.13 1.26
CA ASP A 1055 106.39 31.79 1.77
C ASP A 1055 107.45 31.81 2.89
N TYR A 1056 108.03 32.98 3.15
CA TYR A 1056 108.97 33.25 4.24
C TYR A 1056 108.45 34.31 5.20
N SER A 1057 108.91 34.28 6.45
CA SER A 1057 108.62 35.31 7.45
C SER A 1057 109.88 35.91 8.07
N LEU A 1058 109.87 37.21 8.32
CA LEU A 1058 110.96 37.92 9.02
C LEU A 1058 110.86 37.66 10.53
N THR A 1059 111.91 37.12 11.15
CA THR A 1059 111.94 36.96 12.62
C THR A 1059 112.12 38.28 13.37
N THR A 1060 112.68 39.31 12.73
CA THR A 1060 112.86 40.66 13.30
C THR A 1060 112.65 41.73 12.23
N THR A 1061 112.10 42.89 12.63
CA THR A 1061 111.90 44.08 11.77
C THR A 1061 113.05 45.10 11.86
N THR A 1062 113.99 44.84 12.77
CA THR A 1062 115.28 45.53 12.91
C THR A 1062 116.42 44.51 13.01
N ALA A 1063 117.64 44.95 12.72
CA ALA A 1063 118.85 44.17 12.92
C ALA A 1063 120.03 45.10 13.20
N SER A 1064 120.97 44.69 14.05
CA SER A 1064 122.10 45.53 14.49
C SER A 1064 123.46 44.90 14.16
N GLY A 1065 124.48 45.76 14.10
CA GLY A 1065 125.87 45.41 13.80
C GLY A 1065 126.81 46.54 14.22
N SER A 1066 128.02 46.60 13.66
CA SER A 1066 128.99 47.67 13.94
C SER A 1066 129.93 47.95 12.75
N GLY A 1067 130.57 49.12 12.78
CA GLY A 1067 131.49 49.59 11.73
C GLY A 1067 132.28 50.82 12.14
N ASN A 1068 133.20 51.25 11.28
CA ASN A 1068 134.13 52.37 11.53
C ASN A 1068 133.81 53.62 10.70
N ILE A 1069 134.11 54.80 11.27
CA ILE A 1069 133.99 56.13 10.63
C ILE A 1069 135.28 56.93 10.88
N THR A 1070 136.03 57.28 9.83
CA THR A 1070 137.38 57.89 9.90
C THR A 1070 137.49 59.33 9.34
N PRO A 1071 138.42 60.20 9.83
CA PRO A 1071 138.46 61.64 9.48
C PRO A 1071 139.06 61.99 8.10
N ALA A 1072 138.97 63.27 7.69
CA ALA A 1072 139.38 63.79 6.37
C ALA A 1072 140.36 65.02 6.42
N PRO A 1073 141.24 65.23 5.39
CA PRO A 1073 142.26 66.30 5.33
C PRO A 1073 141.88 67.54 4.47
N TYR A 1074 142.80 68.53 4.36
CA TYR A 1074 142.58 69.88 3.79
C TYR A 1074 143.73 70.38 2.88
N PHE A 1075 143.46 70.89 1.67
CA PHE A 1075 144.19 71.98 0.97
C PHE A 1075 143.43 72.54 -0.27
N ASP A 1076 144.06 73.41 -1.08
CA ASP A 1076 143.43 74.47 -1.91
C ASP A 1076 143.83 74.52 -3.42
N VAL A 1077 143.02 75.25 -4.22
CA VAL A 1077 143.07 75.73 -5.64
C VAL A 1077 143.41 74.84 -6.87
N SER A 1078 142.58 75.05 -7.92
CA SER A 1078 142.85 75.15 -9.38
C SER A 1078 143.24 73.94 -10.26
N ALA A 1079 142.28 73.48 -11.10
CA ALA A 1079 142.43 73.21 -12.56
C ALA A 1079 141.08 72.87 -13.24
N ALA A 1080 141.01 72.96 -14.57
CA ALA A 1080 139.91 72.50 -15.45
C ALA A 1080 140.47 71.43 -16.46
N PRO A 1081 139.75 70.82 -17.44
CA PRO A 1081 138.42 71.17 -17.98
C PRO A 1081 137.49 70.01 -18.52
N THR A 1082 136.36 70.41 -19.15
CA THR A 1082 135.61 69.77 -20.28
C THR A 1082 134.76 68.47 -20.18
N SER A 1083 133.43 68.65 -20.35
CA SER A 1083 132.56 68.09 -21.44
C SER A 1083 132.07 66.60 -21.41
N PRO A 1084 130.97 66.20 -22.11
CA PRO A 1084 129.59 66.75 -22.04
C PRO A 1084 128.40 65.72 -22.17
N ALA A 1085 127.17 66.18 -21.85
CA ALA A 1085 125.85 65.77 -22.42
C ALA A 1085 125.37 64.29 -22.22
N VAL A 1086 124.09 63.88 -22.46
CA VAL A 1086 122.91 64.41 -23.20
C VAL A 1086 121.59 64.27 -22.38
N THR A 1087 120.49 64.87 -22.85
CA THR A 1087 119.13 65.02 -22.22
C THR A 1087 118.03 64.23 -23.01
N PRO A 1088 116.67 64.50 -23.02
CA PRO A 1088 115.69 65.10 -22.06
C PRO A 1088 114.28 64.40 -21.92
N ALA A 1089 113.52 64.75 -20.85
CA ALA A 1089 112.05 65.05 -20.74
C ALA A 1089 110.85 64.05 -20.99
N GLY A 1090 109.76 64.21 -20.19
CA GLY A 1090 108.35 64.18 -20.70
C GLY A 1090 107.14 63.64 -19.85
N LEU A 1091 106.32 64.53 -19.22
CA LEU A 1091 104.82 64.50 -19.04
C LEU A 1091 104.08 63.30 -18.31
N SER A 1092 102.78 63.30 -17.90
CA SER A 1092 101.84 64.29 -17.25
C SER A 1092 100.41 63.70 -16.92
N HIS A 1093 99.61 64.31 -16.02
CA HIS A 1093 98.11 64.22 -15.81
C HIS A 1093 97.45 62.90 -15.25
N ALA A 1094 96.13 62.81 -14.87
CA ALA A 1094 95.17 63.63 -14.05
C ALA A 1094 93.73 62.98 -13.94
N LEU A 1095 92.76 63.59 -13.18
CA LEU A 1095 91.29 63.34 -13.06
C LEU A 1095 90.77 62.04 -12.35
N GLN A 1096 89.55 61.86 -11.76
CA GLN A 1096 88.22 62.56 -11.68
C GLN A 1096 87.15 62.14 -12.75
N GLU A 1097 85.81 62.11 -12.58
CA GLU A 1097 84.86 62.28 -11.43
C GLU A 1097 83.39 61.84 -11.79
N VAL A 1098 82.43 61.88 -10.82
CA VAL A 1098 80.93 61.94 -10.95
C VAL A 1098 80.18 60.68 -11.52
N ILE A 1099 78.93 60.25 -11.20
CA ILE A 1099 77.73 60.62 -10.37
C ILE A 1099 76.42 61.03 -11.11
N GLN A 1100 75.28 60.33 -10.84
CA GLN A 1100 73.88 60.61 -11.31
C GLN A 1100 73.65 60.61 -12.85
N GLY A 1101 72.42 60.65 -13.43
CA GLY A 1101 71.08 60.32 -12.88
C GLY A 1101 69.84 60.94 -13.61
N ALA A 1102 68.90 60.08 -14.05
CA ALA A 1102 67.43 60.30 -14.18
C ALA A 1102 66.79 61.22 -15.29
N GLN A 1103 65.43 61.14 -15.37
CA GLN A 1103 64.44 61.98 -16.13
C GLN A 1103 64.35 61.77 -17.66
N ALA A 1104 63.22 61.98 -18.39
CA ALA A 1104 61.75 62.08 -18.16
C ALA A 1104 61.05 61.88 -19.57
N ASP A 1105 59.74 61.92 -19.87
CA ASP A 1105 58.41 62.17 -19.24
C ASP A 1105 57.42 61.10 -19.88
N ALA A 1106 56.10 61.15 -20.15
CA ALA A 1106 54.99 62.11 -20.01
C ALA A 1106 53.59 61.46 -20.11
N ARG A 1107 52.64 61.89 -19.24
CA ARG A 1107 51.17 62.11 -19.49
C ARG A 1107 50.26 60.88 -19.82
N LEU A 1108 48.94 60.84 -19.51
CA LEU A 1108 47.98 61.84 -18.99
C LEU A 1108 46.77 61.23 -18.22
N GLN A 1109 46.48 61.68 -16.96
CA GLN A 1109 45.16 61.81 -16.25
C GLN A 1109 44.24 60.54 -16.08
N VAL A 1110 43.19 60.45 -15.23
CA VAL A 1110 42.29 61.42 -14.51
C VAL A 1110 41.89 60.97 -13.07
N ALA A 1111 41.85 61.95 -12.14
CA ALA A 1111 41.11 62.18 -10.86
C ALA A 1111 40.39 61.11 -9.98
N ASP A 1112 40.73 61.15 -8.67
CA ASP A 1112 39.94 61.44 -7.44
C ASP A 1112 38.76 60.60 -6.85
N MET A 1113 39.06 60.00 -5.68
CA MET A 1113 38.38 60.01 -4.35
C MET A 1113 36.84 59.94 -4.08
N HIS A 1114 36.52 59.02 -3.16
CA HIS A 1114 35.66 59.12 -1.94
C HIS A 1114 34.19 58.60 -1.86
N VAL A 1115 34.00 57.66 -0.91
CA VAL A 1115 32.89 57.54 0.08
C VAL A 1115 31.55 56.80 -0.25
N VAL A 1116 31.42 55.62 0.39
CA VAL A 1116 30.21 54.96 0.96
C VAL A 1116 29.13 54.30 0.05
N LEU A 1117 28.53 53.24 0.61
CA LEU A 1117 27.56 52.28 0.04
C LEU A 1117 26.17 52.90 -0.26
N PRO A 1118 25.42 52.35 -1.23
CA PRO A 1118 24.34 51.40 -0.88
C PRO A 1118 24.28 50.17 -1.83
N GLY A 1119 23.17 49.41 -1.84
CA GLY A 1119 23.00 48.18 -2.63
C GLY A 1119 21.66 48.07 -3.39
N SER A 1120 21.28 46.82 -3.71
CA SER A 1120 20.04 46.35 -4.38
C SER A 1120 19.74 46.81 -5.83
N ASP A 1121 19.69 45.79 -6.71
CA ASP A 1121 18.67 45.53 -7.75
C ASP A 1121 18.37 46.61 -8.82
N SER A 1122 18.55 46.39 -10.13
CA SER A 1122 18.08 45.24 -10.92
C SER A 1122 18.38 45.41 -12.43
N ASN A 1123 18.43 44.29 -13.16
CA ASN A 1123 18.16 44.09 -14.61
C ASN A 1123 18.88 44.95 -15.70
N SER A 1124 19.32 44.38 -16.84
CA SER A 1124 19.44 42.98 -17.26
C SER A 1124 20.13 42.87 -18.64
N GLN A 1125 20.74 41.70 -18.93
CA GLN A 1125 21.03 41.15 -20.28
C GLN A 1125 22.17 41.82 -21.10
N SER A 1126 23.00 41.11 -21.89
CA SER A 1126 23.14 39.64 -22.03
C SER A 1126 24.44 39.20 -22.75
N LEU A 1127 24.67 37.89 -22.72
CA LEU A 1127 25.53 37.05 -23.59
C LEU A 1127 27.07 36.99 -23.37
N LEU A 1128 27.48 35.82 -22.82
CA LEU A 1128 28.47 34.89 -23.38
C LEU A 1128 29.93 35.34 -23.55
N THR A 1129 30.83 34.87 -22.68
CA THR A 1129 32.26 34.64 -23.04
C THR A 1129 33.01 33.67 -22.12
N VAL A 1130 34.09 33.10 -22.69
CA VAL A 1130 35.28 32.50 -22.04
C VAL A 1130 35.14 31.11 -21.39
N THR A 1131 36.19 30.32 -21.61
CA THR A 1131 36.47 28.96 -21.10
C THR A 1131 36.87 28.99 -19.62
N GLY A 1132 36.80 27.83 -18.96
CA GLY A 1132 37.12 27.76 -17.53
C GLY A 1132 38.58 28.07 -17.20
N ASP A 1133 38.78 28.60 -15.99
CA ASP A 1133 39.60 27.88 -15.02
C ASP A 1133 38.99 28.03 -13.62
N GLY A 1134 39.24 27.05 -12.76
CA GLY A 1134 39.01 27.14 -11.32
C GLY A 1134 37.62 26.75 -10.79
N MET A 1135 37.67 26.04 -9.66
CA MET A 1135 36.66 25.94 -8.60
C MET A 1135 35.37 25.13 -8.84
N ARG A 1136 35.32 23.99 -8.10
CA ARG A 1136 34.16 23.56 -7.29
C ARG A 1136 32.96 23.04 -8.14
N TRP A 1137 31.81 22.63 -7.59
CA TRP A 1137 31.36 22.58 -6.19
C TRP A 1137 30.87 21.20 -5.76
N PRO A 1138 31.21 20.78 -4.52
CA PRO A 1138 31.03 19.41 -4.06
C PRO A 1138 32.27 18.56 -4.45
N GLN A 1139 32.33 17.28 -4.08
CA GLN A 1139 31.56 16.15 -4.66
C GLN A 1139 32.07 15.86 -6.07
#